data_AF-A0A6P9EIZ7-F1
#
_entry.id   AF-A0A6P9EIZ7-F1
#
_cell.length_a   1.000
_cell.length_b   1.000
_cell.length_c   1.000
_cell.angle_alpha   90.00
_cell.angle_beta   90.00
_cell.angle_gamma   90.00
#
_symmetry.space_group_name_H-M   'P 1'
#
loop_
_entity.id
_entity.type
_entity.pdbx_description
1 polymer ?
#
loop_
_entity_poly.entity_id
_entity_poly.type
_entity_poly.pdbx_seq_one_letter_code
_entity_poly.pdbx_strand_id
1 'polypeptide(L)'
;MESIGVLMLCPMSVYLEQELQSRFNLFKLWTVPQKPEFFKEHASSIRAVVGNAGAGADAELISALPKLEIVSSYSVGVDKIDLDKCREKGIRVTYTPDVLTDDVADLAIGLILAVLRTLCASDRYVRSGAWKKGDFRLNTKFTGKTVGIIGLGRIGMAVAKRAEAFNCPISYHTRRAKPDIQYTYYPSVVELASNCDILVVACPLNEETWHIINREVIDALGPKGVLINIGRGPHVDEPELVSALVEGRLGGAGLDVYEKEPEVPKELFGLENVVLLPHIGSGTVETRTAMADLVIGNLEAYFLNKPLLTPLGGTQSKTTYFCYFCNRCNLVNLLANITTTVSNPKTPTATALSSLKTPTILIETENQTLARLLLVLLHIHFMDSIGVLMTYPMSDYLEQELQKRFNLFKLWAHSSKSDLLEKHSNSIQALVGNTKIGADAELIDSLPKLEIVSSYSVGLDKIDLRKCEEKGIRVTNTPDVLTDDVAELAIGLILAVTRRVCECDRFVRRGFWKKGNFGLATKFSGKSVGIVGLGRIGTAIAKRAEAFGCPISYHSRSEKPETNYKYYSNIIDLAANCHILIVACALTEETRHIVNREVIDALGPNGILINIGRGPHIDETELVSALLEGRLGGAGLDVFENEPDVPERLFGLENVVLLPHVGSDTVETSEAMADLVIKNLEAHFLKKPLLTPVI
;
A
#
# COMPACT_ATOMS: atom_id res chain seq x y z
N MET A 1 -24.20 1.19 38.08
CA MET A 1 -22.90 0.50 38.23
C MET A 1 -21.83 1.39 38.87
N GLU A 2 -22.18 2.63 39.27
CA GLU A 2 -21.24 3.66 39.76
C GLU A 2 -20.44 3.30 41.02
N SER A 3 -20.79 2.24 41.75
CA SER A 3 -20.03 1.76 42.92
C SER A 3 -18.92 0.74 42.59
N ILE A 4 -18.83 0.27 41.34
CA ILE A 4 -17.87 -0.77 40.94
C ILE A 4 -16.54 -0.10 40.58
N GLY A 5 -15.47 -0.44 41.31
CA GLY A 5 -14.13 0.05 41.05
C GLY A 5 -13.50 -0.57 39.80
N VAL A 6 -13.09 0.27 38.86
CA VAL A 6 -12.37 -0.12 37.64
C VAL A 6 -11.02 0.57 37.62
N LEU A 7 -9.93 -0.20 37.56
CA LEU A 7 -8.56 0.33 37.45
C LEU A 7 -8.12 0.33 35.98
N MET A 8 -7.93 1.52 35.41
CA MET A 8 -7.34 1.70 34.09
C MET A 8 -5.84 1.95 34.21
N LEU A 9 -5.02 1.19 33.47
CA LEU A 9 -3.58 1.12 33.71
C LEU A 9 -2.76 2.24 33.06
N CYS A 10 -3.19 2.74 31.91
CA CYS A 10 -2.50 3.80 31.16
C CYS A 10 -3.49 4.62 30.31
N PRO A 11 -3.13 5.85 29.89
CA PRO A 11 -4.01 6.71 29.09
C PRO A 11 -4.07 6.22 27.63
N MET A 12 -4.85 5.16 27.37
CA MET A 12 -4.91 4.48 26.07
C MET A 12 -5.96 5.04 25.10
N SER A 13 -7.03 5.65 25.60
CA SER A 13 -8.10 6.24 24.78
C SER A 13 -8.94 7.22 25.59
N VAL A 14 -9.09 8.45 25.08
CA VAL A 14 -9.92 9.49 25.70
C VAL A 14 -11.40 9.08 25.71
N TYR A 15 -11.89 8.49 24.61
CA TYR A 15 -13.26 8.00 24.51
C TYR A 15 -13.54 6.90 25.54
N LEU A 16 -12.65 5.91 25.65
CA LEU A 16 -12.81 4.83 26.63
C LEU A 16 -12.78 5.36 28.06
N GLU A 17 -11.88 6.29 28.37
CA GLU A 17 -11.79 6.91 29.69
C GLU A 17 -13.10 7.62 30.07
N GLN A 18 -13.67 8.42 29.16
CA GLN A 18 -14.94 9.12 29.37
C GLN A 18 -16.10 8.13 29.59
N GLU A 19 -16.18 7.09 28.75
CA GLU A 19 -17.24 6.09 28.85
C GLU A 19 -17.13 5.22 30.11
N LEU A 20 -15.91 4.92 30.58
CA LEU A 20 -15.70 4.20 31.84
C LEU A 20 -16.06 5.09 33.04
N GLN A 21 -15.64 6.37 33.01
CA GLN A 21 -15.90 7.32 34.09
C GLN A 21 -17.40 7.62 34.26
N SER A 22 -18.20 7.55 33.19
CA SER A 22 -19.65 7.72 33.28
C SER A 22 -20.42 6.50 33.79
N ARG A 23 -19.78 5.32 33.88
CA ARG A 23 -20.45 4.05 34.22
C ARG A 23 -19.96 3.40 35.52
N PHE A 24 -18.70 3.66 35.86
CA PHE A 24 -17.96 2.98 36.92
C PHE A 24 -17.20 3.98 37.79
N ASN A 25 -16.79 3.55 38.99
CA ASN A 25 -15.82 4.28 39.78
C ASN A 25 -14.42 4.07 39.20
N LEU A 26 -13.99 4.98 38.32
CA LEU A 26 -12.76 4.86 37.54
C LEU A 26 -11.53 5.34 38.32
N PHE A 27 -10.57 4.43 38.52
CA PHE A 27 -9.24 4.74 39.01
C PHE A 27 -8.23 4.78 37.86
N LYS A 28 -7.41 5.83 37.80
CA LYS A 28 -6.43 6.07 36.72
C LYS A 28 -5.02 5.86 37.27
N LEU A 29 -4.40 4.72 36.97
CA LEU A 29 -3.14 4.34 37.63
C LEU A 29 -1.98 5.32 37.33
N TRP A 30 -1.96 5.92 36.15
CA TRP A 30 -0.91 6.86 35.73
C TRP A 30 -0.99 8.23 36.41
N THR A 31 -2.11 8.56 37.07
CA THR A 31 -2.24 9.81 37.85
C THR A 31 -1.90 9.61 39.33
N VAL A 32 -1.58 8.38 39.74
CA VAL A 32 -1.29 8.03 41.14
C VAL A 32 0.21 8.25 41.44
N PRO A 33 0.56 9.21 42.32
CA PRO A 33 1.96 9.48 42.65
C PRO A 33 2.58 8.38 43.54
N GLN A 34 1.80 7.83 44.48
CA GLN A 34 2.25 6.80 45.44
C GLN A 34 1.43 5.52 45.29
N LYS A 35 1.85 4.65 44.37
CA LYS A 35 1.16 3.38 44.07
C LYS A 35 0.95 2.48 45.31
N PRO A 36 1.92 2.30 46.23
CA PRO A 36 1.72 1.45 47.39
C PRO A 36 0.58 1.92 48.32
N GLU A 37 0.47 3.23 48.56
CA GLU A 37 -0.59 3.81 49.37
C GLU A 37 -1.96 3.66 48.68
N PHE A 38 -2.00 3.92 47.37
CA PHE A 38 -3.20 3.72 46.55
C PHE A 38 -3.74 2.28 46.63
N PHE A 39 -2.87 1.27 46.49
CA PHE A 39 -3.30 -0.12 46.59
C PHE A 39 -3.73 -0.46 48.02
N LYS A 40 -3.08 0.06 49.05
CA LYS A 40 -3.52 -0.13 50.45
C LYS A 40 -4.94 0.41 50.68
N GLU A 41 -5.30 1.53 50.07
CA GLU A 41 -6.60 2.16 50.21
C GLU A 41 -7.69 1.52 49.34
N HIS A 42 -7.40 1.22 48.07
CA HIS A 42 -8.42 0.87 47.08
C HIS A 42 -8.41 -0.59 46.61
N ALA A 43 -7.43 -1.42 47.01
CA ALA A 43 -7.35 -2.81 46.54
C ALA A 43 -8.64 -3.63 46.77
N SER A 44 -9.36 -3.34 47.86
CA SER A 44 -10.61 -4.04 48.19
C SER A 44 -11.84 -3.53 47.44
N SER A 45 -11.76 -2.41 46.72
CA SER A 45 -12.88 -1.84 45.95
C SER A 45 -12.73 -2.06 44.44
N ILE A 46 -11.52 -2.33 43.94
CA ILE A 46 -11.24 -2.59 42.54
C ILE A 46 -11.69 -4.02 42.18
N ARG A 47 -12.62 -4.12 41.24
CA ARG A 47 -13.19 -5.38 40.75
C ARG A 47 -12.87 -5.66 39.28
N ALA A 48 -12.45 -4.64 38.52
CA ALA A 48 -11.98 -4.83 37.15
C ALA A 48 -10.68 -4.08 36.88
N VAL A 49 -9.89 -4.62 35.96
CA VAL A 49 -8.71 -3.95 35.39
C VAL A 49 -8.91 -3.78 33.89
N VAL A 50 -8.57 -2.59 33.38
CA VAL A 50 -8.52 -2.27 31.95
C VAL A 50 -7.09 -1.96 31.54
N GLY A 51 -6.52 -2.83 30.71
CA GLY A 51 -5.16 -2.72 30.18
C GLY A 51 -5.12 -2.67 28.66
N ASN A 52 -3.93 -2.62 28.08
CA ASN A 52 -3.68 -2.70 26.63
C ASN A 52 -2.36 -3.48 26.35
N ALA A 53 -1.84 -3.40 25.13
CA ALA A 53 -0.60 -4.07 24.73
C ALA A 53 0.67 -3.55 25.43
N GLY A 54 0.65 -2.34 26.01
CA GLY A 54 1.78 -1.76 26.73
C GLY A 54 1.71 -1.96 28.26
N ALA A 55 0.51 -2.04 28.83
CA ALA A 55 0.28 -2.23 30.25
C ALA A 55 -0.87 -3.21 30.50
N GLY A 56 -0.57 -4.36 31.11
CA GLY A 56 -1.55 -5.39 31.45
C GLY A 56 -1.51 -5.76 32.94
N ALA A 57 -2.09 -6.92 33.29
CA ALA A 57 -2.18 -7.40 34.65
C ALA A 57 -1.25 -8.61 34.86
N ASP A 58 -0.08 -8.35 35.44
CA ASP A 58 0.88 -9.38 35.84
C ASP A 58 0.49 -10.06 37.17
N ALA A 59 1.27 -11.06 37.59
CA ALA A 59 1.05 -11.80 38.82
C ALA A 59 1.02 -10.91 40.08
N GLU A 60 1.86 -9.86 40.10
CA GLU A 60 1.97 -8.94 41.23
C GLU A 60 0.71 -8.10 41.36
N LEU A 61 0.25 -7.47 40.27
CA LEU A 61 -0.98 -6.69 40.25
C LEU A 61 -2.21 -7.54 40.58
N ILE A 62 -2.31 -8.73 40.00
CA ILE A 62 -3.41 -9.66 40.29
C ILE A 62 -3.39 -10.11 41.77
N SER A 63 -2.21 -10.19 42.39
CA SER A 63 -2.08 -10.51 43.81
C SER A 63 -2.46 -9.34 44.71
N ALA A 64 -2.15 -8.12 44.29
CA ALA A 64 -2.49 -6.88 44.99
C ALA A 64 -3.99 -6.55 44.99
N LEU A 65 -4.79 -7.13 44.09
CA LEU A 65 -6.22 -6.84 43.95
C LEU A 65 -7.10 -8.06 44.36
N PRO A 66 -7.39 -8.24 45.66
CA PRO A 66 -8.07 -9.43 46.17
C PRO A 66 -9.54 -9.57 45.74
N LYS A 67 -10.14 -8.49 45.22
CA LYS A 67 -11.52 -8.47 44.69
C LYS A 67 -11.57 -8.39 43.17
N LEU A 68 -10.44 -8.56 42.49
CA LEU A 68 -10.39 -8.57 41.03
C LEU A 68 -11.21 -9.75 40.49
N GLU A 69 -12.08 -9.44 39.54
CA GLU A 69 -13.04 -10.37 38.96
C GLU A 69 -12.87 -10.50 37.44
N ILE A 70 -12.49 -9.41 36.76
CA ILE A 70 -12.30 -9.38 35.32
C ILE A 70 -11.12 -8.48 34.90
N VAL A 71 -10.34 -8.93 33.92
CA VAL A 71 -9.35 -8.14 33.20
C VAL A 71 -9.83 -7.97 31.76
N SER A 72 -10.15 -6.74 31.37
CA SER A 72 -10.61 -6.40 30.02
C SER A 72 -9.50 -5.69 29.25
N SER A 73 -8.94 -6.37 28.26
CA SER A 73 -7.83 -5.85 27.46
C SER A 73 -8.34 -5.06 26.25
N TYR A 74 -7.86 -3.83 26.10
CA TYR A 74 -7.99 -2.98 24.92
C TYR A 74 -6.92 -3.32 23.86
N SER A 75 -6.76 -4.60 23.58
CA SER A 75 -5.86 -5.12 22.55
C SER A 75 -6.25 -6.54 22.15
N VAL A 76 -5.75 -7.00 21.01
CA VAL A 76 -5.88 -8.41 20.61
C VAL A 76 -4.83 -9.30 21.28
N GLY A 77 -3.61 -8.78 21.46
CA GLY A 77 -2.57 -9.49 22.21
C GLY A 77 -2.82 -9.38 23.70
N VAL A 78 -2.53 -10.46 24.41
CA VAL A 78 -2.73 -10.62 25.85
C VAL A 78 -1.42 -10.96 26.56
N ASP A 79 -0.28 -10.73 25.90
CA ASP A 79 1.08 -11.03 26.36
C ASP A 79 1.50 -10.26 27.63
N LYS A 80 0.78 -9.19 27.99
CA LYS A 80 0.96 -8.44 29.26
C LYS A 80 0.02 -8.89 30.38
N ILE A 81 -0.76 -9.95 30.19
CA ILE A 81 -1.68 -10.48 31.19
C ILE A 81 -1.18 -11.86 31.61
N ASP A 82 -1.00 -12.06 32.91
CA ASP A 82 -0.71 -13.38 33.46
C ASP A 82 -1.98 -14.25 33.43
N LEU A 83 -2.13 -15.00 32.34
CA LEU A 83 -3.30 -15.82 32.09
C LEU A 83 -3.41 -17.00 33.06
N ASP A 84 -2.29 -17.55 33.51
CA ASP A 84 -2.28 -18.68 34.45
C ASP A 84 -2.69 -18.21 35.84
N LYS A 85 -2.23 -17.03 36.28
CA LYS A 85 -2.68 -16.43 37.54
C LYS A 85 -4.14 -16.01 37.50
N CYS A 86 -4.61 -15.49 36.36
CA CYS A 86 -6.03 -15.22 36.17
C CYS A 86 -6.86 -16.50 36.30
N ARG A 87 -6.43 -17.60 35.67
CA ARG A 87 -7.10 -18.91 35.75
C ARG A 87 -7.11 -19.46 37.19
N GLU A 88 -5.97 -19.40 37.88
CA GLU A 88 -5.83 -19.83 39.28
C GLU A 88 -6.84 -19.13 40.20
N LYS A 89 -7.04 -17.82 40.00
CA LYS A 89 -7.95 -17.01 40.81
C LYS A 89 -9.39 -16.94 40.30
N GLY A 90 -9.73 -17.62 39.20
CA GLY A 90 -11.05 -17.55 38.58
C GLY A 90 -11.40 -16.19 37.96
N ILE A 91 -10.41 -15.37 37.65
CA ILE A 91 -10.56 -14.05 37.04
C ILE A 91 -10.84 -14.21 35.55
N ARG A 92 -11.87 -13.52 35.06
CA ARG A 92 -12.23 -13.54 33.64
C ARG A 92 -11.27 -12.66 32.83
N VAL A 93 -10.95 -13.07 31.62
CA VAL A 93 -10.15 -12.26 30.69
C VAL A 93 -10.94 -12.05 29.40
N THR A 94 -11.06 -10.80 28.98
CA THR A 94 -11.65 -10.43 27.68
C THR A 94 -10.66 -9.57 26.90
N TYR A 95 -10.85 -9.52 25.58
CA TYR A 95 -9.93 -8.85 24.65
C TYR A 95 -10.71 -8.34 23.43
N THR A 96 -10.04 -7.68 22.48
CA THR A 96 -10.70 -7.10 21.29
C THR A 96 -10.32 -7.83 19.99
N PRO A 97 -10.74 -9.09 19.79
CA PRO A 97 -10.55 -9.78 18.52
C PRO A 97 -11.39 -9.16 17.40
N ASP A 98 -11.02 -9.47 16.16
CA ASP A 98 -11.76 -9.16 14.94
C ASP A 98 -11.80 -7.67 14.56
N VAL A 99 -12.18 -6.76 15.48
CA VAL A 99 -12.40 -5.32 15.23
C VAL A 99 -11.20 -4.56 14.65
N LEU A 100 -9.98 -4.97 14.96
CA LEU A 100 -8.74 -4.33 14.51
C LEU A 100 -8.04 -5.05 13.35
N THR A 101 -8.59 -6.18 12.91
CA THR A 101 -7.94 -7.06 11.93
C THR A 101 -7.65 -6.34 10.63
N ASP A 102 -8.64 -5.60 10.12
CA ASP A 102 -8.52 -4.87 8.86
C ASP A 102 -7.50 -3.75 8.96
N ASP A 103 -7.54 -2.90 9.99
CA ASP A 103 -6.59 -1.79 10.08
C ASP A 103 -5.14 -2.27 10.26
N VAL A 104 -4.92 -3.36 10.99
CA VAL A 104 -3.56 -3.91 11.10
C VAL A 104 -3.10 -4.50 9.77
N ALA A 105 -3.99 -5.18 9.03
CA ALA A 105 -3.66 -5.71 7.71
C ALA A 105 -3.45 -4.61 6.66
N ASP A 106 -4.25 -3.54 6.71
CA ASP A 106 -4.11 -2.36 5.88
C ASP A 106 -2.76 -1.70 6.10
N LEU A 107 -2.33 -1.60 7.37
CA LEU A 107 -1.03 -1.02 7.70
C LEU A 107 0.13 -1.88 7.20
N ALA A 108 0.00 -3.21 7.21
CA ALA A 108 1.02 -4.09 6.65
C ALA A 108 1.24 -3.81 5.16
N ILE A 109 0.17 -3.72 4.37
CA ILE A 109 0.26 -3.36 2.94
C ILE A 109 0.77 -1.93 2.76
N GLY A 110 0.34 -1.00 3.62
CA GLY A 110 0.82 0.38 3.61
C GLY A 110 2.31 0.49 3.86
N LEU A 111 2.86 -0.27 4.82
CA LEU A 111 4.29 -0.35 5.10
C LEU A 111 5.07 -0.98 3.95
N ILE A 112 4.55 -2.04 3.33
CA ILE A 112 5.17 -2.66 2.14
C ILE A 112 5.31 -1.61 1.02
N LEU A 113 4.22 -0.93 0.69
CA LEU A 113 4.23 0.10 -0.36
C LEU A 113 5.10 1.29 0.04
N ALA A 114 5.07 1.73 1.30
CA ALA A 114 5.87 2.84 1.78
C ALA A 114 7.38 2.55 1.69
N VAL A 115 7.80 1.31 1.92
CA VAL A 115 9.21 0.89 1.77
C VAL A 115 9.56 0.71 0.29
N LEU A 116 8.84 -0.14 -0.45
CA LEU A 116 9.19 -0.49 -1.83
C LEU A 116 9.05 0.68 -2.81
N ARG A 117 8.06 1.54 -2.59
CA ARG A 117 7.81 2.76 -3.39
C ARG A 117 8.40 4.02 -2.74
N THR A 118 9.16 3.84 -1.66
CA THR A 118 9.88 4.87 -0.91
C THR A 118 9.05 6.13 -0.58
N LEU A 119 7.74 5.96 -0.35
CA LEU A 119 6.76 7.05 -0.27
C LEU A 119 7.16 8.16 0.69
N CYS A 120 7.67 7.80 1.88
CA CYS A 120 8.07 8.77 2.89
C CYS A 120 9.32 9.57 2.47
N ALA A 121 10.26 8.94 1.74
CA ALA A 121 11.44 9.60 1.22
C ALA A 121 11.10 10.50 0.02
N SER A 122 10.25 10.02 -0.90
CA SER A 122 9.73 10.82 -2.02
C SER A 122 8.96 12.06 -1.54
N ASP A 123 8.13 11.92 -0.50
CA ASP A 123 7.43 13.06 0.11
C ASP A 123 8.39 14.10 0.72
N ARG A 124 9.43 13.66 1.43
CA ARG A 124 10.47 14.59 1.90
C ARG A 124 11.25 15.22 0.76
N TYR A 125 11.49 14.48 -0.33
CA TYR A 125 12.23 14.97 -1.49
C TYR A 125 11.51 16.13 -2.17
N VAL A 126 10.20 15.99 -2.41
CA VAL A 126 9.36 17.07 -2.95
C VAL A 126 9.33 18.27 -2.01
N ARG A 127 9.06 18.06 -0.71
CA ARG A 127 9.00 19.15 0.29
C ARG A 127 10.32 19.88 0.48
N SER A 128 11.45 19.25 0.18
CA SER A 128 12.77 19.87 0.23
C SER A 128 13.11 20.72 -1.00
N GLY A 129 12.27 20.69 -2.04
CA GLY A 129 12.53 21.33 -3.33
C GLY A 129 13.62 20.63 -4.17
N ALA A 130 14.04 19.44 -3.78
CA ALA A 130 15.11 18.70 -4.47
C ALA A 130 14.72 18.25 -5.88
N TRP A 131 13.43 18.07 -6.16
CA TRP A 131 12.93 17.67 -7.49
C TRP A 131 13.28 18.66 -8.60
N LYS A 132 13.42 19.95 -8.27
CA LYS A 132 13.89 20.96 -9.23
C LYS A 132 15.35 20.76 -9.66
N LYS A 133 16.12 19.94 -8.93
CA LYS A 133 17.54 19.66 -9.17
C LYS A 133 17.77 18.33 -9.90
N GLY A 134 16.76 17.46 -9.97
CA GLY A 134 16.88 16.16 -10.61
C GLY A 134 15.68 15.26 -10.32
N ASP A 135 15.59 14.17 -11.04
CA ASP A 135 14.57 13.16 -10.81
C ASP A 135 14.87 12.34 -9.56
N PHE A 136 13.81 11.77 -8.98
CA PHE A 136 13.94 10.82 -7.89
C PHE A 136 14.43 9.46 -8.42
N ARG A 137 15.05 8.65 -7.56
CA ARG A 137 15.53 7.32 -7.96
C ARG A 137 14.37 6.38 -8.32
N LEU A 138 14.66 5.37 -9.14
CA LEU A 138 13.72 4.27 -9.37
C LEU A 138 13.42 3.52 -8.07
N ASN A 139 12.17 3.10 -7.95
CA ASN A 139 11.62 2.33 -6.85
C ASN A 139 11.64 0.82 -7.16
N THR A 140 10.98 0.03 -6.31
CA THR A 140 10.80 -1.41 -6.50
C THR A 140 9.32 -1.74 -6.65
N LYS A 141 8.97 -2.52 -7.67
CA LYS A 141 7.59 -2.97 -7.91
C LYS A 141 7.08 -3.89 -6.79
N PHE A 142 5.87 -3.70 -6.27
CA PHE A 142 5.28 -4.66 -5.32
C PHE A 142 4.57 -5.81 -6.03
N THR A 143 3.80 -5.51 -7.06
CA THR A 143 2.97 -6.50 -7.78
C THR A 143 3.79 -7.68 -8.30
N GLY A 144 3.39 -8.90 -7.91
CA GLY A 144 4.07 -10.15 -8.29
C GLY A 144 5.20 -10.61 -7.36
N LYS A 145 5.62 -9.80 -6.38
CA LYS A 145 6.61 -10.20 -5.35
C LYS A 145 6.03 -11.30 -4.45
N THR A 146 6.89 -12.20 -3.96
CA THR A 146 6.49 -13.28 -3.05
C THR A 146 6.40 -12.77 -1.61
N VAL A 147 5.25 -12.98 -0.97
CA VAL A 147 4.98 -12.54 0.41
C VAL A 147 4.94 -13.74 1.35
N GLY A 148 5.91 -13.79 2.27
CA GLY A 148 5.96 -14.75 3.36
C GLY A 148 5.29 -14.20 4.61
N ILE A 149 4.40 -14.98 5.25
CA ILE A 149 3.65 -14.54 6.44
C ILE A 149 3.92 -15.49 7.62
N ILE A 150 4.47 -14.95 8.71
CA ILE A 150 4.65 -15.68 9.97
C ILE A 150 3.38 -15.51 10.80
N GLY A 151 2.61 -16.58 10.92
CA GLY A 151 1.31 -16.57 11.59
C GLY A 151 0.16 -16.31 10.62
N LEU A 152 -0.51 -17.38 10.19
CA LEU A 152 -1.67 -17.28 9.29
C LEU A 152 -3.01 -17.22 10.08
N GLY A 153 -3.05 -16.42 11.13
CA GLY A 153 -4.25 -16.16 11.94
C GLY A 153 -5.24 -15.22 11.24
N ARG A 154 -6.06 -14.50 12.01
CA ARG A 154 -7.01 -13.51 11.46
C ARG A 154 -6.29 -12.41 10.66
N ILE A 155 -5.26 -11.80 11.27
CA ILE A 155 -4.47 -10.74 10.66
C ILE A 155 -3.67 -11.27 9.47
N GLY A 156 -2.92 -12.37 9.64
CA GLY A 156 -2.15 -12.97 8.55
C GLY A 156 -3.02 -13.34 7.33
N MET A 157 -4.23 -13.86 7.54
CA MET A 157 -5.16 -14.14 6.44
C MET A 157 -5.67 -12.85 5.76
N ALA A 158 -5.95 -11.81 6.54
CA ALA A 158 -6.37 -10.52 6.00
C ALA A 158 -5.26 -9.81 5.20
N VAL A 159 -3.99 -9.98 5.61
CA VAL A 159 -2.81 -9.53 4.86
C VAL A 159 -2.68 -10.33 3.55
N ALA A 160 -2.76 -11.66 3.62
CA ALA A 160 -2.67 -12.53 2.45
C ALA A 160 -3.71 -12.15 1.39
N LYS A 161 -4.99 -12.03 1.78
CA LYS A 161 -6.08 -11.64 0.89
C LYS A 161 -5.81 -10.32 0.15
N ARG A 162 -5.23 -9.33 0.85
CA ARG A 162 -4.90 -8.03 0.24
C ARG A 162 -3.73 -8.17 -0.73
N ALA A 163 -2.66 -8.87 -0.34
CA ALA A 163 -1.49 -9.09 -1.19
C ALA A 163 -1.81 -9.89 -2.47
N GLU A 164 -2.75 -10.86 -2.42
CA GLU A 164 -3.22 -11.59 -3.61
C GLU A 164 -3.82 -10.65 -4.68
N ALA A 165 -4.45 -9.55 -4.28
CA ALA A 165 -5.00 -8.58 -5.22
C ALA A 165 -3.90 -7.82 -6.01
N PHE A 166 -2.66 -7.84 -5.52
CA PHE A 166 -1.45 -7.39 -6.20
C PHE A 166 -0.71 -8.57 -6.88
N ASN A 167 -1.41 -9.67 -7.16
CA ASN A 167 -0.88 -10.87 -7.81
C ASN A 167 0.37 -11.46 -7.10
N CYS A 168 0.51 -11.24 -5.79
CA CYS A 168 1.64 -11.74 -5.01
C CYS A 168 1.44 -13.23 -4.68
N PRO A 169 2.42 -14.11 -4.97
CA PRO A 169 2.44 -15.45 -4.42
C PRO A 169 2.54 -15.40 -2.90
N ILE A 170 1.68 -16.15 -2.20
CA ILE A 170 1.64 -16.18 -0.73
C ILE A 170 2.27 -17.47 -0.20
N SER A 171 3.21 -17.29 0.71
CA SER A 171 3.80 -18.37 1.52
C SER A 171 3.59 -18.08 3.00
N TYR A 172 3.58 -19.10 3.85
CA TYR A 172 3.38 -18.89 5.28
C TYR A 172 4.09 -19.91 6.16
N HIS A 173 4.37 -19.48 7.39
CA HIS A 173 4.80 -20.35 8.46
C HIS A 173 3.79 -20.30 9.62
N THR A 174 3.47 -21.49 10.15
CA THR A 174 2.79 -21.71 11.42
C THR A 174 3.28 -23.04 12.01
N ARG A 175 3.00 -23.29 13.30
CA ARG A 175 3.40 -24.54 13.97
C ARG A 175 2.93 -25.82 13.28
N ARG A 176 1.79 -25.77 12.56
CA ARG A 176 1.25 -26.87 11.78
C ARG A 176 0.64 -26.33 10.50
N ALA A 177 0.88 -26.99 9.39
CA ALA A 177 0.22 -26.69 8.12
C ALA A 177 -1.31 -26.63 8.30
N LYS A 178 -1.95 -25.66 7.62
CA LYS A 178 -3.39 -25.55 7.56
C LYS A 178 -3.89 -26.31 6.32
N PRO A 179 -4.63 -27.42 6.48
CA PRO A 179 -4.98 -28.31 5.37
C PRO A 179 -5.89 -27.65 4.32
N ASP A 180 -6.72 -26.69 4.73
CA ASP A 180 -7.70 -26.03 3.85
C ASP A 180 -7.17 -24.77 3.15
N ILE A 181 -5.86 -24.49 3.27
CA ILE A 181 -5.22 -23.29 2.73
C ILE A 181 -4.33 -23.67 1.55
N GLN A 182 -4.50 -22.96 0.42
CA GLN A 182 -3.77 -23.21 -0.83
C GLN A 182 -2.40 -22.49 -0.90
N TYR A 183 -2.07 -21.67 0.09
CA TYR A 183 -0.77 -21.00 0.17
C TYR A 183 0.36 -21.99 0.47
N THR A 184 1.56 -21.66 0.02
CA THR A 184 2.74 -22.50 0.23
C THR A 184 3.13 -22.50 1.71
N TYR A 185 3.08 -23.67 2.35
CA TYR A 185 3.50 -23.84 3.74
C TYR A 185 5.00 -24.11 3.83
N TYR A 186 5.68 -23.42 4.73
CA TYR A 186 7.06 -23.70 5.11
C TYR A 186 7.15 -24.14 6.58
N PRO A 187 7.84 -25.27 6.88
CA PRO A 187 7.98 -25.78 8.24
C PRO A 187 8.97 -24.97 9.10
N SER A 188 9.80 -24.13 8.49
CA SER A 188 10.78 -23.26 9.15
C SER A 188 10.61 -21.81 8.70
N VAL A 189 10.88 -20.86 9.61
CA VAL A 189 10.89 -19.43 9.30
C VAL A 189 12.08 -19.05 8.42
N VAL A 190 13.23 -19.71 8.59
CA VAL A 190 14.41 -19.50 7.73
C VAL A 190 14.11 -19.92 6.29
N GLU A 191 13.48 -21.08 6.12
CA GLU A 191 13.09 -21.57 4.78
C GLU A 191 12.04 -20.66 4.13
N LEU A 192 11.07 -20.17 4.92
CA LEU A 192 10.13 -19.16 4.45
C LEU A 192 10.87 -17.88 3.98
N ALA A 193 11.80 -17.38 4.77
CA ALA A 193 12.56 -16.16 4.49
C ALA A 193 13.41 -16.28 3.21
N SER A 194 14.06 -17.42 3.00
CA SER A 194 14.84 -17.69 1.78
C SER A 194 13.99 -17.77 0.50
N ASN A 195 12.67 -17.93 0.62
CA ASN A 195 11.75 -18.12 -0.49
C ASN A 195 10.72 -16.99 -0.62
N CYS A 196 10.96 -15.84 0.00
CA CYS A 196 10.09 -14.66 -0.17
C CYS A 196 10.90 -13.38 -0.33
N ASP A 197 10.32 -12.40 -1.03
CA ASP A 197 10.88 -11.06 -1.16
C ASP A 197 10.49 -10.19 0.05
N ILE A 198 9.33 -10.49 0.66
CA ILE A 198 8.75 -9.70 1.74
C ILE A 198 8.31 -10.66 2.86
N LEU A 199 8.79 -10.43 4.08
CA LEU A 199 8.44 -11.25 5.24
C LEU A 199 7.60 -10.43 6.24
N VAL A 200 6.38 -10.87 6.51
CA VAL A 200 5.42 -10.19 7.41
C VAL A 200 5.27 -10.96 8.71
N VAL A 201 5.53 -10.29 9.84
CA VAL A 201 5.31 -10.83 11.19
C VAL A 201 3.88 -10.55 11.62
N ALA A 202 3.04 -11.59 11.70
CA ALA A 202 1.61 -11.51 12.02
C ALA A 202 1.16 -12.59 13.03
N CYS A 203 2.05 -12.98 13.94
CA CYS A 203 1.80 -14.00 14.97
C CYS A 203 1.71 -13.38 16.38
N PRO A 204 1.11 -14.08 17.36
CA PRO A 204 1.11 -13.64 18.76
C PRO A 204 2.49 -13.80 19.40
N LEU A 205 2.88 -12.86 20.26
CA LEU A 205 4.11 -12.96 21.07
C LEU A 205 3.94 -13.95 22.23
N ASN A 206 4.93 -14.82 22.37
CA ASN A 206 5.10 -15.84 23.41
C ASN A 206 6.56 -16.33 23.38
N GLU A 207 6.96 -17.22 24.30
CA GLU A 207 8.32 -17.75 24.39
C GLU A 207 8.83 -18.37 23.07
N GLU A 208 8.00 -19.11 22.33
CA GLU A 208 8.37 -19.77 21.06
C GLU A 208 8.59 -18.77 19.92
N THR A 209 8.04 -17.56 20.03
CA THR A 209 8.06 -16.53 18.98
C THR A 209 8.89 -15.31 19.36
N TRP A 210 9.52 -15.34 20.53
CA TRP A 210 10.50 -14.36 20.96
C TRP A 210 11.73 -14.45 20.07
N HIS A 211 12.14 -13.33 19.48
CA HIS A 211 13.24 -13.25 18.51
C HIS A 211 13.13 -14.29 17.38
N ILE A 212 11.90 -14.63 16.97
CA ILE A 212 11.65 -15.51 15.82
C ILE A 212 12.26 -14.96 14.52
N ILE A 213 12.44 -13.64 14.44
CA ILE A 213 13.29 -12.96 13.46
C ILE A 213 14.65 -12.71 14.12
N ASN A 214 15.51 -13.72 14.07
CA ASN A 214 16.90 -13.62 14.49
C ASN A 214 17.81 -13.32 13.30
N ARG A 215 19.13 -13.25 13.53
CA ARG A 215 20.13 -13.04 12.48
C ARG A 215 20.02 -14.01 11.31
N GLU A 216 19.81 -15.30 11.57
CA GLU A 216 19.72 -16.33 10.52
C GLU A 216 18.54 -16.07 9.58
N VAL A 217 17.38 -15.71 10.13
CA VAL A 217 16.19 -15.34 9.34
C VAL A 217 16.42 -14.05 8.55
N ILE A 218 17.09 -13.05 9.13
CA ILE A 218 17.41 -11.79 8.47
C ILE A 218 18.36 -12.01 7.29
N ASP A 219 19.43 -12.78 7.49
CA ASP A 219 20.41 -13.09 6.44
C ASP A 219 19.79 -13.97 5.34
N ALA A 220 18.84 -14.85 5.69
CA ALA A 220 18.08 -15.66 4.74
C ALA A 220 17.12 -14.82 3.87
N LEU A 221 16.49 -13.78 4.44
CA LEU A 221 15.67 -12.82 3.70
C LEU A 221 16.53 -11.93 2.79
N GLY A 222 17.70 -11.53 3.28
CA GLY A 222 18.81 -11.04 2.46
C GLY A 222 18.68 -9.60 1.93
N PRO A 223 19.64 -9.16 1.11
CA PRO A 223 19.87 -7.75 0.77
C PRO A 223 18.83 -7.14 -0.16
N LYS A 224 17.94 -7.97 -0.74
CA LYS A 224 16.78 -7.52 -1.53
C LYS A 224 15.46 -7.69 -0.79
N GLY A 225 15.47 -8.40 0.34
CA GLY A 225 14.28 -8.72 1.09
C GLY A 225 13.85 -7.57 2.02
N VAL A 226 12.54 -7.53 2.32
CA VAL A 226 11.93 -6.51 3.18
C VAL A 226 11.21 -7.17 4.35
N LEU A 227 11.56 -6.75 5.58
CA LEU A 227 10.87 -7.18 6.80
C LEU A 227 9.72 -6.22 7.14
N ILE A 228 8.55 -6.75 7.43
CA ILE A 228 7.38 -5.98 7.90
C ILE A 228 6.97 -6.50 9.27
N ASN A 229 7.07 -5.65 10.29
CA ASN A 229 6.64 -6.01 11.64
C ASN A 229 5.44 -5.16 12.09
N ILE A 230 4.28 -5.82 12.11
CA ILE A 230 3.00 -5.30 12.65
C ILE A 230 2.53 -6.10 13.88
N GLY A 231 3.42 -6.97 14.40
CA GLY A 231 3.15 -7.83 15.54
C GLY A 231 3.55 -7.16 16.84
N ARG A 232 4.77 -7.44 17.29
CA ARG A 232 5.40 -6.92 18.52
C ARG A 232 6.89 -6.75 18.28
N GLY A 233 7.51 -5.78 18.94
CA GLY A 233 8.95 -5.58 18.88
C GLY A 233 9.78 -6.82 19.20
N PRO A 234 9.54 -7.50 20.34
CA PRO A 234 10.31 -8.69 20.74
C PRO A 234 10.17 -9.92 19.82
N HIS A 235 9.41 -9.86 18.72
CA HIS A 235 9.55 -10.86 17.67
C HIS A 235 10.88 -10.78 16.92
N VAL A 236 11.55 -9.63 16.98
CA VAL A 236 12.79 -9.36 16.28
C VAL A 236 13.92 -9.18 17.27
N ASP A 237 15.06 -9.80 16.99
CA ASP A 237 16.34 -9.40 17.58
C ASP A 237 16.72 -8.01 17.01
N GLU A 238 16.25 -6.96 17.67
CA GLU A 238 16.32 -5.58 17.18
C GLU A 238 17.77 -5.08 16.93
N PRO A 239 18.76 -5.37 17.80
CA PRO A 239 20.15 -5.08 17.51
C PRO A 239 20.67 -5.70 16.20
N GLU A 240 20.35 -6.97 15.93
CA GLU A 240 20.75 -7.64 14.68
C GLU A 240 20.02 -7.07 13.46
N LEU A 241 18.74 -6.70 13.59
CA LEU A 241 18.00 -6.01 12.53
C LEU A 241 18.66 -4.67 12.17
N VAL A 242 19.01 -3.86 13.17
CA VAL A 242 19.68 -2.57 12.96
C VAL A 242 21.02 -2.77 12.26
N SER A 243 21.85 -3.70 12.73
CA SER A 243 23.14 -4.03 12.09
C SER A 243 22.95 -4.46 10.64
N ALA A 244 21.97 -5.34 10.35
CA ALA A 244 21.75 -5.84 9.00
C ALA A 244 21.30 -4.75 8.02
N LEU A 245 20.47 -3.81 8.46
CA LEU A 245 20.02 -2.68 7.64
C LEU A 245 21.16 -1.69 7.37
N VAL A 246 22.01 -1.42 8.37
CA VAL A 246 23.17 -0.53 8.23
C VAL A 246 24.24 -1.14 7.33
N GLU A 247 24.48 -2.45 7.45
CA GLU A 247 25.47 -3.20 6.67
C GLU A 247 24.97 -3.57 5.27
N GLY A 248 23.68 -3.34 4.96
CA GLY A 248 23.07 -3.72 3.69
C GLY A 248 22.85 -5.22 3.51
N ARG A 249 22.88 -6.01 4.60
CA ARG A 249 22.50 -7.44 4.59
C ARG A 249 21.00 -7.63 4.44
N LEU A 250 20.19 -6.64 4.84
CA LEU A 250 18.75 -6.60 4.64
C LEU A 250 18.37 -5.40 3.75
N GLY A 251 17.51 -5.64 2.76
CA GLY A 251 17.12 -4.62 1.78
C GLY A 251 16.30 -3.47 2.37
N GLY A 252 15.40 -3.75 3.31
CA GLY A 252 14.63 -2.72 4.01
C GLY A 252 13.71 -3.26 5.11
N ALA A 253 13.07 -2.34 5.84
CA ALA A 253 12.13 -2.71 6.90
C ALA A 253 10.99 -1.70 7.09
N GLY A 254 9.75 -2.18 7.20
CA GLY A 254 8.59 -1.41 7.65
C GLY A 254 8.21 -1.82 9.07
N LEU A 255 8.36 -0.91 10.03
CA LEU A 255 8.24 -1.22 11.45
C LEU A 255 7.14 -0.38 12.10
N ASP A 256 6.12 -1.04 12.66
CA ASP A 256 5.13 -0.39 13.54
C ASP A 256 5.46 -0.56 15.03
N VAL A 257 6.40 -1.47 15.36
CA VAL A 257 6.66 -1.93 16.74
C VAL A 257 8.16 -2.12 16.97
N TYR A 258 8.58 -1.97 18.22
CA TYR A 258 9.99 -1.95 18.64
C TYR A 258 10.16 -2.68 19.97
N GLU A 259 11.35 -3.21 20.24
CA GLU A 259 11.54 -4.06 21.43
C GLU A 259 11.28 -3.29 22.74
N LYS A 260 11.60 -2.00 22.76
CA LYS A 260 11.49 -1.12 23.95
C LYS A 260 10.66 0.13 23.69
N GLU A 261 9.52 0.00 23.04
CA GLU A 261 8.61 1.12 22.74
C GLU A 261 8.35 2.03 23.96
N PRO A 262 8.39 3.37 23.83
CA PRO A 262 8.52 4.16 22.59
C PRO A 262 9.98 4.45 22.17
N GLU A 263 10.97 3.73 22.73
CA GLU A 263 12.36 3.85 22.30
C GLU A 263 12.55 3.20 20.93
N VAL A 264 13.21 3.93 20.02
CA VAL A 264 13.56 3.47 18.68
C VAL A 264 15.06 3.68 18.47
N PRO A 265 15.81 2.68 17.96
CA PRO A 265 17.24 2.83 17.66
C PRO A 265 17.50 4.01 16.73
N LYS A 266 18.42 4.90 17.13
CA LYS A 266 18.68 6.17 16.42
C LYS A 266 19.33 5.95 15.06
N GLU A 267 20.04 4.83 14.91
CA GLU A 267 20.68 4.38 13.69
C GLU A 267 19.66 4.26 12.55
N LEU A 268 18.40 3.90 12.86
CA LEU A 268 17.33 3.77 11.87
C LEU A 268 16.87 5.13 11.32
N PHE A 269 17.08 6.23 12.03
CA PHE A 269 16.53 7.54 11.64
C PHE A 269 17.17 8.10 10.37
N GLY A 270 18.41 7.70 10.06
CA GLY A 270 19.13 8.11 8.86
C GLY A 270 18.87 7.19 7.65
N LEU A 271 18.22 6.05 7.84
CA LEU A 271 18.04 5.07 6.78
C LEU A 271 16.80 5.39 5.92
N GLU A 272 16.98 5.42 4.61
CA GLU A 272 15.90 5.67 3.65
C GLU A 272 15.13 4.40 3.26
N ASN A 273 15.72 3.23 3.46
CA ASN A 273 15.12 1.91 3.21
C ASN A 273 14.29 1.40 4.39
N VAL A 274 13.97 2.26 5.36
CA VAL A 274 13.09 1.93 6.49
C VAL A 274 11.94 2.91 6.61
N VAL A 275 10.80 2.44 7.11
CA VAL A 275 9.66 3.25 7.51
C VAL A 275 9.32 2.96 8.96
N LEU A 276 9.19 4.01 9.78
CA LEU A 276 9.13 3.91 11.23
C LEU A 276 7.81 4.46 11.78
N LEU A 277 6.96 3.65 12.39
CA LEU A 277 5.64 4.07 12.87
C LEU A 277 5.49 3.87 14.39
N PRO A 278 4.75 4.77 15.09
CA PRO A 278 4.63 4.74 16.54
C PRO A 278 3.48 3.83 17.03
N HIS A 279 3.49 2.55 16.64
CA HIS A 279 2.48 1.53 17.01
C HIS A 279 1.03 1.95 16.71
N ILE A 280 0.77 2.23 15.44
CA ILE A 280 -0.51 2.73 14.93
C ILE A 280 -1.33 1.65 14.20
N GLY A 281 -0.96 0.37 14.29
CA GLY A 281 -1.67 -0.77 13.69
C GLY A 281 -3.19 -0.70 13.82
N SER A 282 -3.69 -0.47 15.04
CA SER A 282 -5.12 -0.28 15.33
C SER A 282 -5.53 1.19 15.50
N GLY A 283 -4.63 2.14 15.27
CA GLY A 283 -4.71 3.55 15.64
C GLY A 283 -5.59 4.41 14.75
N THR A 284 -6.79 3.95 14.41
CA THR A 284 -7.79 4.76 13.69
C THR A 284 -8.94 5.14 14.61
N VAL A 285 -9.64 6.23 14.29
CA VAL A 285 -10.81 6.69 15.06
C VAL A 285 -11.86 5.57 15.16
N GLU A 286 -12.18 4.93 14.04
CA GLU A 286 -13.22 3.92 13.93
C GLU A 286 -12.87 2.66 14.73
N THR A 287 -11.66 2.12 14.54
CA THR A 287 -11.24 0.89 15.20
C THR A 287 -11.03 1.10 16.70
N ARG A 288 -10.42 2.21 17.11
CA ARG A 288 -10.24 2.52 18.54
C ARG A 288 -11.56 2.74 19.26
N THR A 289 -12.56 3.30 18.59
CA THR A 289 -13.92 3.43 19.14
C THR A 289 -14.57 2.05 19.28
N ALA A 290 -14.54 1.21 18.24
CA ALA A 290 -15.12 -0.14 18.29
C ALA A 290 -14.45 -1.03 19.35
N MET A 291 -13.12 -0.94 19.52
CA MET A 291 -12.40 -1.61 20.60
C MET A 291 -12.87 -1.15 21.98
N ALA A 292 -13.16 0.15 22.14
CA ALA A 292 -13.52 0.74 23.42
C ALA A 292 -14.92 0.28 23.83
N ASP A 293 -15.85 0.36 22.88
CA ASP A 293 -17.20 -0.18 23.02
C ASP A 293 -17.20 -1.67 23.40
N LEU A 294 -16.28 -2.46 22.84
CA LEU A 294 -16.16 -3.87 23.18
C LEU A 294 -15.61 -4.10 24.59
N VAL A 295 -14.65 -3.29 25.06
CA VAL A 295 -14.17 -3.33 26.45
C VAL A 295 -15.31 -2.99 27.40
N ILE A 296 -16.04 -1.90 27.14
CA ILE A 296 -17.18 -1.46 27.95
C ILE A 296 -18.26 -2.54 27.98
N GLY A 297 -18.64 -3.07 26.81
CA GLY A 297 -19.67 -4.09 26.69
C GLY A 297 -19.33 -5.39 27.43
N ASN A 298 -18.05 -5.79 27.48
CA ASN A 298 -17.62 -6.93 28.29
C ASN A 298 -17.72 -6.66 29.80
N LEU A 299 -17.32 -5.47 30.26
CA LEU A 299 -17.44 -5.09 31.66
C LEU A 299 -18.92 -5.02 32.09
N GLU A 300 -19.77 -4.38 31.29
CA GLU A 300 -21.21 -4.32 31.53
C GLU A 300 -21.84 -5.72 31.54
N ALA A 301 -21.51 -6.56 30.54
CA ALA A 301 -22.01 -7.92 30.49
C ALA A 301 -21.62 -8.70 31.74
N TYR A 302 -20.37 -8.60 32.18
CA TYR A 302 -19.88 -9.26 33.38
C TYR A 302 -20.67 -8.85 34.63
N PHE A 303 -20.76 -7.54 34.90
CA PHE A 303 -21.40 -7.03 36.13
C PHE A 303 -22.93 -7.10 36.12
N LEU A 304 -23.53 -7.30 34.94
CA LEU A 304 -24.96 -7.59 34.79
C LEU A 304 -25.26 -9.10 34.75
N ASN A 305 -24.27 -9.96 35.00
CA ASN A 305 -24.38 -11.43 34.92
C ASN A 305 -24.89 -11.94 33.56
N LYS A 306 -24.51 -11.25 32.48
CA LYS A 306 -24.76 -11.65 31.10
C LYS A 306 -23.54 -12.38 30.52
N PRO A 307 -23.70 -13.18 29.45
CA PRO A 307 -22.57 -13.76 28.74
C PRO A 307 -21.60 -12.68 28.26
N LEU A 308 -20.29 -12.90 28.48
CA LEU A 308 -19.23 -12.04 27.97
C LEU A 308 -19.25 -12.02 26.43
N LEU A 309 -18.93 -10.87 25.85
CA LEU A 309 -18.91 -10.68 24.40
C LEU A 309 -17.71 -11.37 23.76
N THR A 310 -16.52 -11.19 24.34
CA THR A 310 -15.26 -11.73 23.82
C THR A 310 -14.36 -12.32 24.91
N PRO A 311 -14.82 -13.37 25.63
CA PRO A 311 -13.98 -14.08 26.59
C PRO A 311 -12.82 -14.79 25.88
N LEU A 312 -11.63 -14.72 26.47
CA LEU A 312 -10.49 -15.48 25.99
C LEU A 312 -10.74 -16.99 26.20
N GLY A 313 -10.59 -17.80 25.16
CA GLY A 313 -10.77 -19.26 25.21
C GLY A 313 -12.22 -19.78 25.15
N GLY A 314 -13.22 -18.92 25.01
CA GLY A 314 -14.63 -19.33 24.81
C GLY A 314 -15.04 -19.42 23.33
N THR A 315 -16.02 -20.27 23.00
CA THR A 315 -16.68 -20.24 21.69
C THR A 315 -17.49 -18.94 21.56
N GLN A 316 -17.09 -18.04 20.67
CA GLN A 316 -17.82 -16.81 20.37
C GLN A 316 -19.25 -17.13 19.89
N SER A 317 -20.27 -16.65 20.59
CA SER A 317 -21.63 -16.60 20.04
C SER A 317 -21.73 -15.38 19.12
N LYS A 318 -21.69 -15.59 17.80
CA LYS A 318 -21.86 -14.51 16.80
C LYS A 318 -23.15 -13.69 17.03
N THR A 319 -24.17 -14.29 17.64
CA THR A 319 -25.48 -13.67 17.92
C THR A 319 -25.40 -12.59 19.00
N THR A 320 -24.57 -12.75 20.04
CA THR A 320 -24.48 -11.79 21.15
C THR A 320 -23.75 -10.50 20.73
N TYR A 321 -22.73 -10.64 19.87
CA TYR A 321 -21.96 -9.53 19.33
C TYR A 321 -22.80 -8.62 18.40
N PHE A 322 -23.62 -9.21 17.52
CA PHE A 322 -24.47 -8.47 16.58
C PHE A 322 -25.58 -7.68 17.29
N CYS A 323 -26.21 -8.23 18.34
CA CYS A 323 -27.28 -7.55 19.08
C CYS A 323 -26.80 -6.32 19.87
N TYR A 324 -25.56 -6.29 20.39
CA TYR A 324 -25.07 -5.13 21.15
C TYR A 324 -24.86 -3.91 20.26
N PHE A 325 -24.27 -4.09 19.06
CA PHE A 325 -24.08 -3.00 18.09
C PHE A 325 -25.38 -2.57 17.40
N CYS A 326 -26.30 -3.50 17.10
CA CYS A 326 -27.62 -3.17 16.55
C CYS A 326 -28.52 -2.35 17.51
N ASN A 327 -28.34 -2.44 18.83
CA ASN A 327 -29.13 -1.63 19.77
C ASN A 327 -28.65 -0.18 19.89
N ARG A 328 -27.45 0.16 19.37
CA ARG A 328 -26.92 1.54 19.32
C ARG A 328 -27.11 2.19 17.94
N CYS A 329 -27.11 1.41 16.86
CA CYS A 329 -27.49 1.90 15.54
C CYS A 329 -29.00 1.70 15.34
N ASN A 330 -29.79 2.77 15.17
CA ASN A 330 -31.20 2.69 14.79
C ASN A 330 -31.39 2.05 13.38
N LEU A 331 -31.15 0.75 13.29
CA LEU A 331 -31.37 -0.09 12.11
C LEU A 331 -31.97 -1.43 12.59
N VAL A 332 -33.18 -1.33 13.15
CA VAL A 332 -34.08 -2.48 13.27
C VAL A 332 -34.94 -2.49 12.01
N ASN A 333 -34.56 -3.32 11.03
CA ASN A 333 -35.43 -4.05 10.10
C ASN A 333 -34.68 -4.40 8.81
N LEU A 334 -33.88 -5.47 8.84
CA LEU A 334 -33.76 -6.39 7.71
C LEU A 334 -32.98 -7.61 8.20
N LEU A 335 -33.66 -8.75 8.37
CA LEU A 335 -33.15 -10.13 8.27
C LEU A 335 -34.17 -11.06 8.95
N ALA A 336 -35.20 -11.41 8.21
CA ALA A 336 -35.99 -12.60 8.46
C ALA A 336 -36.18 -13.33 7.13
N ASN A 337 -35.89 -14.63 7.16
CA ASN A 337 -36.21 -15.67 6.17
C ASN A 337 -35.26 -15.86 4.99
N ILE A 338 -34.21 -16.68 5.17
CA ILE A 338 -33.90 -17.78 4.24
C ILE A 338 -33.39 -18.98 5.07
N THR A 339 -34.18 -20.05 5.13
CA THR A 339 -33.75 -21.38 5.62
C THR A 339 -34.05 -22.46 4.57
N THR A 340 -33.00 -23.22 4.24
CA THR A 340 -32.96 -24.62 3.74
C THR A 340 -33.58 -24.94 2.37
N THR A 341 -32.87 -25.61 1.47
CA THR A 341 -32.72 -27.07 1.49
C THR A 341 -31.52 -27.57 0.66
N VAL A 342 -30.87 -28.63 1.17
CA VAL A 342 -29.81 -29.43 0.53
C VAL A 342 -30.45 -30.66 -0.10
N SER A 343 -30.04 -31.03 -1.32
CA SER A 343 -30.04 -32.43 -1.75
C SER A 343 -28.96 -32.69 -2.82
N ASN A 344 -28.25 -33.80 -2.62
CA ASN A 344 -27.25 -34.41 -3.51
C ASN A 344 -27.97 -35.55 -4.27
N PRO A 345 -27.58 -35.94 -5.51
CA PRO A 345 -26.70 -37.13 -5.60
C PRO A 345 -25.78 -37.24 -6.85
N LYS A 346 -24.59 -37.81 -6.60
CA LYS A 346 -23.87 -38.90 -7.29
C LYS A 346 -23.30 -38.74 -8.73
N THR A 347 -22.04 -39.18 -8.83
CA THR A 347 -21.18 -39.50 -9.98
C THR A 347 -21.65 -40.74 -10.79
N PRO A 348 -21.09 -40.95 -12.00
CA PRO A 348 -20.12 -42.04 -12.16
C PRO A 348 -18.89 -41.79 -13.07
N THR A 349 -17.99 -42.76 -12.99
CA THR A 349 -16.58 -43.00 -13.38
C THR A 349 -16.16 -43.09 -14.87
N ALA A 350 -14.92 -42.62 -15.13
CA ALA A 350 -13.72 -43.24 -15.74
C ALA A 350 -13.69 -43.95 -17.13
N THR A 351 -12.75 -43.53 -18.00
CA THR A 351 -11.71 -44.27 -18.79
C THR A 351 -11.15 -43.35 -19.91
N ALA A 352 -10.03 -43.55 -20.64
CA ALA A 352 -8.63 -43.92 -20.39
C ALA A 352 -7.88 -43.81 -21.76
N LEU A 353 -6.62 -43.34 -21.74
CA LEU A 353 -5.46 -43.70 -22.62
C LEU A 353 -5.23 -43.17 -24.07
N SER A 354 -3.95 -42.76 -24.24
CA SER A 354 -3.07 -42.71 -25.45
C SER A 354 -3.22 -41.49 -26.38
N SER A 355 -2.18 -40.87 -26.96
CA SER A 355 -0.85 -41.38 -27.37
C SER A 355 0.20 -40.27 -27.50
N LEU A 356 1.45 -40.61 -27.17
CA LEU A 356 2.69 -39.87 -27.45
C LEU A 356 2.92 -39.59 -28.95
N LYS A 357 3.48 -38.41 -29.27
CA LYS A 357 4.22 -38.17 -30.52
C LYS A 357 5.61 -37.60 -30.18
N THR A 358 6.61 -38.24 -30.77
CA THR A 358 8.05 -37.98 -30.72
C THR A 358 8.45 -36.58 -31.24
N PRO A 359 9.54 -35.97 -30.74
CA PRO A 359 10.14 -34.81 -31.36
C PRO A 359 11.09 -35.23 -32.49
N THR A 360 10.85 -34.69 -33.69
CA THR A 360 11.81 -34.74 -34.80
C THR A 360 12.94 -33.77 -34.49
N ILE A 361 14.15 -34.29 -34.28
CA ILE A 361 15.37 -33.48 -34.18
C ILE A 361 15.70 -33.00 -35.60
N LEU A 362 15.55 -31.70 -35.85
CA LEU A 362 16.14 -31.04 -37.02
C LEU A 362 17.61 -30.79 -36.73
N ILE A 363 18.49 -31.43 -37.49
CA ILE A 363 19.92 -31.11 -37.52
C ILE A 363 20.06 -29.82 -38.34
N GLU A 364 20.26 -28.68 -37.67
CA GLU A 364 20.71 -27.45 -38.34
C GLU A 364 22.14 -27.67 -38.84
N THR A 365 22.35 -27.59 -40.15
CA THR A 365 23.70 -27.65 -40.77
C THR A 365 24.46 -26.36 -40.49
N GLU A 366 25.79 -26.43 -40.31
CA GLU A 366 26.70 -25.26 -40.07
C GLU A 366 26.48 -24.07 -41.02
N ASN A 367 25.98 -24.31 -42.25
CA ASN A 367 25.63 -23.25 -43.21
C ASN A 367 24.43 -22.37 -42.79
N GLN A 368 23.47 -22.88 -42.01
CA GLN A 368 22.36 -22.07 -41.48
C GLN A 368 22.80 -21.18 -40.31
N THR A 369 23.74 -21.65 -39.50
CA THR A 369 24.35 -20.88 -38.41
C THR A 369 25.22 -19.75 -38.95
N LEU A 370 26.02 -20.02 -40.00
CA LEU A 370 26.80 -19.00 -40.70
C LEU A 370 25.90 -17.99 -41.44
N ALA A 371 24.82 -18.43 -42.09
CA ALA A 371 23.86 -17.52 -42.71
C ALA A 371 23.09 -16.66 -41.69
N ARG A 372 22.75 -17.21 -40.51
CA ARG A 372 22.20 -16.45 -39.39
C ARG A 372 23.22 -15.47 -38.82
N LEU A 373 24.48 -15.85 -38.65
CA LEU A 373 25.55 -14.94 -38.20
C LEU A 373 25.78 -13.82 -39.23
N LEU A 374 25.77 -14.13 -40.52
CA LEU A 374 25.92 -13.12 -41.58
C LEU A 374 24.70 -12.19 -41.65
N LEU A 375 23.48 -12.72 -41.49
CA LEU A 375 22.28 -11.90 -41.36
C LEU A 375 22.38 -11.01 -40.12
N VAL A 376 22.74 -11.54 -38.95
CA VAL A 376 22.89 -10.77 -37.71
C VAL A 376 23.95 -9.67 -37.87
N LEU A 377 25.09 -9.96 -38.50
CA LEU A 377 26.15 -8.97 -38.78
C LEU A 377 25.71 -7.89 -39.80
N LEU A 378 24.98 -8.27 -40.86
CA LEU A 378 24.38 -7.31 -41.81
C LEU A 378 23.23 -6.50 -41.17
N HIS A 379 22.48 -7.09 -40.24
CA HIS A 379 21.40 -6.43 -39.51
C HIS A 379 21.96 -5.40 -38.52
N ILE A 380 23.04 -5.73 -37.80
CA ILE A 380 23.72 -4.80 -36.89
C ILE A 380 24.24 -3.59 -37.69
N HIS A 381 24.92 -3.81 -38.82
CA HIS A 381 25.40 -2.70 -39.65
C HIS A 381 24.31 -1.87 -40.35
N PHE A 382 23.13 -2.43 -40.62
CA PHE A 382 22.02 -1.65 -41.18
C PHE A 382 21.41 -0.71 -40.14
N MET A 383 21.24 -1.18 -38.90
CA MET A 383 20.63 -0.39 -37.83
C MET A 383 21.55 0.72 -37.30
N ASP A 384 22.88 0.52 -37.34
CA ASP A 384 23.88 1.55 -37.00
C ASP A 384 23.76 2.84 -37.83
N SER A 385 23.11 2.78 -39.01
CA SER A 385 22.93 3.94 -39.89
C SER A 385 21.69 4.79 -39.57
N ILE A 386 20.79 4.28 -38.73
CA ILE A 386 19.48 4.89 -38.45
C ILE A 386 19.61 5.89 -37.31
N GLY A 387 19.29 7.15 -37.57
CA GLY A 387 19.32 8.20 -36.56
C GLY A 387 18.09 8.16 -35.65
N VAL A 388 18.33 8.03 -34.34
CA VAL A 388 17.30 8.09 -33.30
C VAL A 388 17.53 9.32 -32.43
N LEU A 389 16.56 10.22 -32.33
CA LEU A 389 16.59 11.35 -31.40
C LEU A 389 15.91 10.98 -30.08
N MET A 390 16.65 11.01 -28.98
CA MET A 390 16.10 10.89 -27.63
C MET A 390 15.95 12.28 -27.00
N THR A 391 14.75 12.60 -26.52
CA THR A 391 14.41 13.98 -26.11
C THR A 391 14.80 14.33 -24.67
N TYR A 392 14.91 13.34 -23.79
CA TYR A 392 15.21 13.51 -22.36
C TYR A 392 16.00 12.32 -21.81
N PRO A 393 16.90 12.48 -20.81
CA PRO A 393 17.60 11.37 -20.16
C PRO A 393 16.64 10.56 -19.26
N MET A 394 15.73 9.81 -19.88
CA MET A 394 14.60 9.16 -19.20
C MET A 394 14.95 7.80 -18.57
N SER A 395 15.98 7.10 -19.07
CA SER A 395 16.42 5.81 -18.53
C SER A 395 17.83 5.49 -19.04
N ASP A 396 18.76 5.21 -18.12
CA ASP A 396 20.12 4.81 -18.44
C ASP A 396 20.14 3.50 -19.25
N TYR A 397 19.25 2.55 -18.90
CA TYR A 397 19.13 1.29 -19.63
C TYR A 397 18.66 1.52 -21.07
N LEU A 398 17.60 2.32 -21.26
CA LEU A 398 17.11 2.66 -22.61
C LEU A 398 18.19 3.37 -23.44
N GLU A 399 18.89 4.34 -22.87
CA GLU A 399 19.96 5.06 -23.55
C GLU A 399 21.07 4.12 -24.01
N GLN A 400 21.54 3.23 -23.13
CA GLN A 400 22.57 2.25 -23.46
C GLN A 400 22.11 1.29 -24.55
N GLU A 401 20.88 0.80 -24.49
CA GLU A 401 20.35 -0.14 -25.47
C GLU A 401 20.09 0.52 -26.84
N LEU A 402 19.66 1.79 -26.87
CA LEU A 402 19.54 2.56 -28.10
C LEU A 402 20.91 2.82 -28.72
N GLN A 403 21.90 3.23 -27.91
CA GLN A 403 23.26 3.51 -28.40
C GLN A 403 23.96 2.25 -28.96
N LYS A 404 23.60 1.04 -28.50
CA LYS A 404 24.10 -0.22 -29.04
C LYS A 404 23.49 -0.60 -30.40
N ARG A 405 22.33 -0.05 -30.76
CA ARG A 405 21.53 -0.49 -31.92
C ARG A 405 21.37 0.58 -32.99
N PHE A 406 21.48 1.85 -32.63
CA PHE A 406 21.13 2.98 -33.48
C PHE A 406 22.17 4.10 -33.33
N ASN A 407 22.21 4.99 -34.33
CA ASN A 407 22.94 6.25 -34.20
C ASN A 407 22.14 7.22 -33.31
N LEU A 408 22.45 7.22 -32.02
CA LEU A 408 21.70 7.94 -30.99
C LEU A 408 22.11 9.43 -30.89
N PHE A 409 21.15 10.31 -31.13
CA PHE A 409 21.24 11.75 -30.87
C PHE A 409 20.54 12.09 -29.55
N LYS A 410 21.23 12.80 -28.66
CA LYS A 410 20.73 13.15 -27.31
C LYS A 410 20.41 14.63 -27.27
N LEU A 411 19.14 15.00 -27.14
CA LEU A 411 18.72 16.41 -27.21
C LEU A 411 19.42 17.30 -26.16
N TRP A 412 19.61 16.78 -24.95
CA TRP A 412 20.25 17.50 -23.84
C TRP A 412 21.78 17.59 -23.94
N ALA A 413 22.41 16.88 -24.89
CA ALA A 413 23.85 16.96 -25.12
C ALA A 413 24.24 18.16 -26.01
N HIS A 414 23.26 18.86 -26.58
CA HIS A 414 23.47 20.03 -27.44
C HIS A 414 23.14 21.33 -26.69
N SER A 415 23.81 22.42 -27.09
CA SER A 415 23.61 23.74 -26.48
C SER A 415 22.22 24.32 -26.70
N SER A 416 21.52 23.89 -27.77
CA SER A 416 20.12 24.23 -28.04
C SER A 416 19.46 23.20 -28.96
N LYS A 417 18.11 23.14 -28.94
CA LYS A 417 17.30 22.37 -29.91
C LYS A 417 17.66 22.76 -31.35
N SER A 418 17.85 24.05 -31.63
CA SER A 418 18.19 24.56 -32.96
C SER A 418 19.56 24.06 -33.46
N ASP A 419 20.58 24.01 -32.59
CA ASP A 419 21.92 23.51 -32.96
C ASP A 419 21.88 22.05 -33.45
N LEU A 420 21.10 21.20 -32.77
CA LEU A 420 20.91 19.80 -33.16
C LEU A 420 20.17 19.70 -34.51
N LEU A 421 19.09 20.45 -34.67
CA LEU A 421 18.25 20.41 -35.87
C LEU A 421 19.00 20.91 -37.11
N GLU A 422 19.79 21.97 -36.99
CA GLU A 422 20.62 22.50 -38.09
C GLU A 422 21.64 21.46 -38.59
N LYS A 423 22.24 20.69 -37.67
CA LYS A 423 23.28 19.71 -38.00
C LYS A 423 22.74 18.34 -38.42
N HIS A 424 21.61 17.92 -37.87
CA HIS A 424 21.19 16.52 -37.89
C HIS A 424 19.74 16.26 -38.31
N SER A 425 18.94 17.29 -38.64
CA SER A 425 17.53 17.14 -39.06
C SER A 425 17.30 16.07 -40.15
N ASN A 426 18.20 16.00 -41.14
CA ASN A 426 18.12 15.05 -42.25
C ASN A 426 18.65 13.64 -41.93
N SER A 427 19.17 13.42 -40.72
CA SER A 427 19.72 12.13 -40.27
C SER A 427 18.78 11.40 -39.31
N ILE A 428 17.79 12.08 -38.75
CA ILE A 428 16.89 11.53 -37.73
C ILE A 428 15.67 10.89 -38.41
N GLN A 429 15.46 9.60 -38.17
CA GLN A 429 14.35 8.81 -38.69
C GLN A 429 13.38 8.35 -37.60
N ALA A 430 13.82 8.34 -36.34
CA ALA A 430 12.97 8.02 -35.20
C ALA A 430 13.17 9.01 -34.07
N LEU A 431 12.10 9.23 -33.30
CA LEU A 431 12.13 10.04 -32.08
C LEU A 431 11.63 9.20 -30.90
N VAL A 432 12.36 9.27 -29.78
CA VAL A 432 12.00 8.67 -28.50
C VAL A 432 11.74 9.78 -27.49
N GLY A 433 10.49 9.89 -27.04
CA GLY A 433 10.04 10.92 -26.10
C GLY A 433 9.27 10.35 -24.90
N ASN A 434 8.92 11.19 -23.93
CA ASN A 434 8.17 10.80 -22.72
C ASN A 434 7.13 11.86 -22.33
N THR A 435 6.62 11.80 -21.09
CA THR A 435 5.64 12.76 -20.54
C THR A 435 6.18 14.17 -20.30
N LYS A 436 7.50 14.36 -20.31
CA LYS A 436 8.14 15.68 -20.15
C LYS A 436 8.34 16.36 -21.50
N ILE A 437 8.97 15.65 -22.43
CA ILE A 437 9.29 16.15 -23.78
C ILE A 437 8.92 15.08 -24.81
N GLY A 438 7.87 15.34 -25.58
CA GLY A 438 7.42 14.49 -26.70
C GLY A 438 7.81 15.06 -28.06
N ALA A 439 6.86 15.05 -29.00
CA ALA A 439 7.03 15.54 -30.37
C ALA A 439 5.90 16.53 -30.70
N ASP A 440 6.16 17.81 -30.49
CA ASP A 440 5.25 18.88 -30.91
C ASP A 440 5.30 19.10 -32.44
N ALA A 441 4.34 19.87 -32.96
CA ALA A 441 4.25 20.16 -34.39
C ALA A 441 5.53 20.79 -34.97
N GLU A 442 6.18 21.68 -34.22
CA GLU A 442 7.41 22.37 -34.62
C GLU A 442 8.59 21.39 -34.78
N LEU A 443 8.75 20.47 -33.82
CA LEU A 443 9.78 19.44 -33.87
C LEU A 443 9.51 18.45 -35.01
N ILE A 444 8.25 18.05 -35.21
CA ILE A 444 7.85 17.20 -36.33
C ILE A 444 8.10 17.88 -37.69
N ASP A 445 7.91 19.20 -37.79
CA ASP A 445 8.22 19.97 -39.00
C ASP A 445 9.71 20.10 -39.26
N SER A 446 10.52 20.11 -38.21
CA SER A 446 11.97 20.22 -38.29
C SER A 446 12.70 18.90 -38.62
N LEU A 447 12.00 17.77 -38.63
CA LEU A 447 12.57 16.44 -38.87
C LEU A 447 11.97 15.81 -40.14
N PRO A 448 12.45 16.19 -41.35
CA PRO A 448 11.80 15.83 -42.62
C PRO A 448 11.86 14.34 -42.96
N LYS A 449 12.73 13.57 -42.30
CA LYS A 449 12.86 12.11 -42.48
C LYS A 449 12.27 11.30 -41.32
N LEU A 450 11.57 11.94 -40.39
CA LEU A 450 10.95 11.24 -39.27
C LEU A 450 9.92 10.22 -39.78
N GLU A 451 10.05 8.96 -39.37
CA GLU A 451 9.16 7.87 -39.76
C GLU A 451 8.34 7.35 -38.57
N ILE A 452 8.87 7.44 -37.35
CA ILE A 452 8.23 6.93 -36.13
C ILE A 452 8.55 7.78 -34.90
N VAL A 453 7.54 7.99 -34.05
CA VAL A 453 7.66 8.48 -32.69
C VAL A 453 7.33 7.34 -31.72
N SER A 454 8.31 6.86 -30.96
CA SER A 454 8.13 5.83 -29.93
C SER A 454 8.15 6.45 -28.55
N SER A 455 7.00 6.46 -27.87
CA SER A 455 6.85 7.11 -26.57
C SER A 455 7.17 6.15 -25.42
N TYR A 456 8.09 6.56 -24.55
CA TYR A 456 8.37 5.98 -23.23
C TYR A 456 7.32 6.44 -22.20
N SER A 457 6.04 6.34 -22.57
CA SER A 457 4.91 6.59 -21.68
C SER A 457 3.64 5.98 -22.26
N VAL A 458 2.58 5.87 -21.46
CA VAL A 458 1.24 5.53 -21.95
C VAL A 458 0.50 6.75 -22.49
N GLY A 459 0.55 7.86 -21.75
CA GLY A 459 -0.03 9.13 -22.19
C GLY A 459 0.74 9.71 -23.36
N LEU A 460 0.00 10.38 -24.23
CA LEU A 460 0.48 10.93 -25.50
C LEU A 460 0.25 12.44 -25.59
N ASP A 461 -0.05 13.08 -24.46
CA ASP A 461 -0.39 14.52 -24.36
C ASP A 461 0.75 15.46 -24.80
N LYS A 462 1.97 14.95 -24.97
CA LYS A 462 3.13 15.67 -25.50
C LYS A 462 3.47 15.35 -26.96
N ILE A 463 2.64 14.58 -27.66
CA ILE A 463 2.84 14.20 -29.06
C ILE A 463 1.67 14.74 -29.88
N ASP A 464 1.96 15.53 -30.92
CA ASP A 464 0.93 15.98 -31.85
C ASP A 464 0.53 14.84 -32.80
N LEU A 465 -0.44 14.04 -32.35
CA LEU A 465 -0.92 12.87 -33.09
C LEU A 465 -1.51 13.25 -34.46
N ARG A 466 -2.15 14.42 -34.58
CA ARG A 466 -2.73 14.88 -35.85
C ARG A 466 -1.63 15.17 -36.85
N LYS A 467 -0.60 15.90 -36.41
CA LYS A 467 0.55 16.22 -37.26
C LYS A 467 1.34 14.95 -37.66
N CYS A 468 1.47 13.98 -36.77
CA CYS A 468 2.07 12.69 -37.11
C CYS A 468 1.25 11.96 -38.19
N GLU A 469 -0.08 11.90 -38.04
CA GLU A 469 -0.98 11.27 -39.03
C GLU A 469 -0.90 11.98 -40.39
N GLU A 470 -0.95 13.32 -40.41
CA GLU A 470 -0.82 14.14 -41.64
C GLU A 470 0.46 13.85 -42.42
N LYS A 471 1.55 13.51 -41.72
CA LYS A 471 2.86 13.21 -42.32
C LYS A 471 3.12 11.72 -42.53
N GLY A 472 2.19 10.84 -42.17
CA GLY A 472 2.37 9.39 -42.23
C GLY A 472 3.43 8.87 -41.25
N ILE A 473 3.66 9.58 -40.15
CA ILE A 473 4.59 9.21 -39.09
C ILE A 473 3.88 8.26 -38.13
N ARG A 474 4.47 7.09 -37.87
CA ARG A 474 3.91 6.10 -36.94
C ARG A 474 4.07 6.57 -35.50
N VAL A 475 3.14 6.22 -34.62
CA VAL A 475 3.28 6.48 -33.18
C VAL A 475 3.07 5.19 -32.41
N THR A 476 3.97 4.90 -31.47
CA THR A 476 3.83 3.79 -30.52
C THR A 476 3.95 4.30 -29.09
N ASN A 477 3.40 3.56 -28.14
CA ASN A 477 3.48 3.87 -26.71
C ASN A 477 3.75 2.60 -25.89
N THR A 478 3.70 2.69 -24.56
CA THR A 478 4.00 1.58 -23.63
C THR A 478 2.79 1.14 -22.78
N PRO A 479 1.67 0.70 -23.40
CA PRO A 479 0.47 0.27 -22.69
C PRO A 479 0.75 -1.00 -21.88
N ASP A 480 -0.14 -1.26 -20.92
CA ASP A 480 -0.18 -2.46 -20.08
C ASP A 480 0.98 -2.59 -19.06
N VAL A 481 2.24 -2.42 -19.48
CA VAL A 481 3.44 -2.69 -18.66
C VAL A 481 3.52 -1.90 -17.36
N LEU A 482 2.99 -0.67 -17.32
CA LEU A 482 3.00 0.21 -16.14
C LEU A 482 1.70 0.18 -15.33
N THR A 483 0.69 -0.58 -15.77
CA THR A 483 -0.67 -0.54 -15.19
C THR A 483 -0.65 -0.89 -13.70
N ASP A 484 0.07 -1.96 -13.35
CA ASP A 484 0.11 -2.45 -11.98
C ASP A 484 0.86 -1.49 -11.03
N ASP A 485 1.95 -0.88 -11.49
CA ASP A 485 2.77 0.02 -10.67
C ASP A 485 2.07 1.33 -10.39
N VAL A 486 1.34 1.86 -11.36
CA VAL A 486 0.50 3.04 -11.14
C VAL A 486 -0.68 2.71 -10.23
N ALA A 487 -1.31 1.54 -10.42
CA ALA A 487 -2.44 1.11 -9.60
C ALA A 487 -2.04 0.84 -8.14
N GLU A 488 -0.91 0.20 -7.89
CA GLU A 488 -0.41 -0.02 -6.54
C GLU A 488 0.04 1.29 -5.88
N LEU A 489 0.58 2.25 -6.64
CA LEU A 489 0.92 3.58 -6.10
C LEU A 489 -0.33 4.32 -5.63
N ALA A 490 -1.44 4.23 -6.35
CA ALA A 490 -2.72 4.80 -5.91
C ALA A 490 -3.16 4.25 -4.54
N ILE A 491 -3.07 2.93 -4.35
CA ILE A 491 -3.36 2.30 -3.04
C ILE A 491 -2.35 2.74 -1.98
N GLY A 492 -1.07 2.87 -2.34
CA GLY A 492 -0.01 3.38 -1.48
C GLY A 492 -0.29 4.80 -0.98
N LEU A 493 -0.70 5.70 -1.88
CA LEU A 493 -1.09 7.07 -1.55
C LEU A 493 -2.32 7.11 -0.64
N ILE A 494 -3.34 6.28 -0.90
CA ILE A 494 -4.52 6.17 -0.03
C ILE A 494 -4.10 5.78 1.38
N LEU A 495 -3.30 4.72 1.52
CA LEU A 495 -2.84 4.24 2.83
C LEU A 495 -1.92 5.26 3.51
N ALA A 496 -1.04 5.91 2.75
CA ALA A 496 -0.14 6.93 3.27
C ALA A 496 -0.89 8.14 3.84
N VAL A 497 -1.97 8.59 3.18
CA VAL A 497 -2.82 9.69 3.66
C VAL A 497 -3.73 9.21 4.81
N THR A 498 -4.54 8.17 4.59
CA THR A 498 -5.53 7.69 5.59
C THR A 498 -4.87 7.25 6.89
N ARG A 499 -3.70 6.61 6.82
CA ARG A 499 -2.94 6.12 7.98
C ARG A 499 -1.83 7.05 8.41
N ARG A 500 -1.67 8.21 7.75
CA ARG A 500 -0.67 9.24 8.06
C ARG A 500 0.75 8.65 8.14
N VAL A 501 1.09 7.74 7.22
CA VAL A 501 2.33 6.94 7.26
C VAL A 501 3.56 7.85 7.20
N CYS A 502 3.61 8.78 6.24
CA CYS A 502 4.75 9.69 6.05
C CYS A 502 4.93 10.64 7.24
N GLU A 503 3.84 11.07 7.86
CA GLU A 503 3.89 11.93 9.04
C GLU A 503 4.32 11.15 10.29
N CYS A 504 3.81 9.93 10.48
CA CYS A 504 4.26 9.02 11.53
C CYS A 504 5.77 8.76 11.44
N ASP A 505 6.28 8.51 10.23
CA ASP A 505 7.72 8.35 9.97
C ASP A 505 8.52 9.58 10.39
N ARG A 506 8.07 10.78 10.00
CA ARG A 506 8.70 12.04 10.46
C ARG A 506 8.60 12.21 11.98
N PHE A 507 7.48 11.86 12.58
CA PHE A 507 7.22 12.00 14.02
C PHE A 507 8.17 11.12 14.85
N VAL A 508 8.37 9.87 14.45
CA VAL A 508 9.31 8.95 15.10
C VAL A 508 10.75 9.45 14.92
N ARG A 509 11.15 9.81 13.69
CA ARG A 509 12.52 10.31 13.41
C ARG A 509 12.87 11.61 14.14
N ARG A 510 11.87 12.46 14.41
CA ARG A 510 12.04 13.69 15.23
C ARG A 510 12.10 13.40 16.74
N GLY A 511 11.94 12.14 17.16
CA GLY A 511 11.93 11.72 18.56
C GLY A 511 10.70 12.19 19.34
N PHE A 512 9.62 12.56 18.65
CA PHE A 512 8.42 13.10 19.29
C PHE A 512 7.59 12.05 20.02
N TRP A 513 7.73 10.77 19.67
CA TRP A 513 7.02 9.69 20.36
C TRP A 513 7.33 9.59 21.85
N LYS A 514 8.57 9.93 22.25
CA LYS A 514 8.96 10.02 23.66
C LYS A 514 8.24 11.13 24.44
N LYS A 515 7.69 12.11 23.73
CA LYS A 515 6.99 13.26 24.31
C LYS A 515 5.48 13.08 24.35
N GLY A 516 4.93 12.13 23.59
CA GLY A 516 3.51 11.85 23.53
C GLY A 516 3.13 10.90 22.39
N ASN A 517 1.87 10.45 22.41
CA ASN A 517 1.31 9.63 21.34
C ASN A 517 1.01 10.49 20.11
N PHE A 518 1.10 9.88 18.92
CA PHE A 518 0.90 10.57 17.63
C PHE A 518 -0.52 11.13 17.46
N GLY A 519 -1.54 10.31 17.71
CA GLY A 519 -2.94 10.62 17.43
C GLY A 519 -3.62 9.51 16.65
N LEU A 520 -4.93 9.66 16.42
CA LEU A 520 -5.70 8.70 15.62
C LEU A 520 -5.70 9.10 14.14
N ALA A 521 -5.63 8.09 13.28
CA ALA A 521 -5.76 8.20 11.84
C ALA A 521 -7.17 7.76 11.38
N THR A 522 -7.37 7.51 10.10
CA THR A 522 -8.67 7.12 9.51
C THR A 522 -8.59 5.70 8.95
N LYS A 523 -9.60 4.87 9.23
CA LYS A 523 -9.72 3.52 8.65
C LYS A 523 -9.92 3.57 7.14
N PHE A 524 -9.15 2.81 6.36
CA PHE A 524 -9.36 2.67 4.91
C PHE A 524 -10.39 1.59 4.57
N SER A 525 -10.22 0.39 5.11
CA SER A 525 -11.10 -0.75 4.80
C SER A 525 -12.59 -0.42 4.96
N GLY A 526 -13.38 -0.74 3.92
CA GLY A 526 -14.82 -0.49 3.87
C GLY A 526 -15.23 0.93 3.46
N LYS A 527 -14.30 1.87 3.28
CA LYS A 527 -14.61 3.22 2.74
C LYS A 527 -15.04 3.11 1.26
N SER A 528 -16.00 3.95 0.85
CA SER A 528 -16.39 4.02 -0.56
C SER A 528 -15.33 4.71 -1.42
N VAL A 529 -14.99 4.09 -2.56
CA VAL A 529 -13.96 4.55 -3.50
C VAL A 529 -14.62 4.89 -4.84
N GLY A 530 -14.48 6.15 -5.26
CA GLY A 530 -14.90 6.64 -6.55
C GLY A 530 -13.72 6.75 -7.51
N ILE A 531 -13.82 6.18 -8.71
CA ILE A 531 -12.74 6.19 -9.72
C ILE A 531 -13.18 6.98 -10.95
N VAL A 532 -12.41 8.02 -11.29
CA VAL A 532 -12.58 8.81 -12.52
C VAL A 532 -11.76 8.16 -13.62
N GLY A 533 -12.44 7.43 -14.51
CA GLY A 533 -11.82 6.66 -15.58
C GLY A 533 -11.61 5.19 -15.23
N LEU A 534 -12.56 4.34 -15.62
CA LEU A 534 -12.47 2.88 -15.45
C LEU A 534 -11.79 2.21 -16.67
N GLY A 535 -10.59 2.68 -17.00
CA GLY A 535 -9.71 2.05 -17.99
C GLY A 535 -8.88 0.89 -17.39
N ARG A 536 -7.73 0.58 -18.00
CA ARG A 536 -6.79 -0.44 -17.48
C ARG A 536 -6.35 -0.14 -16.04
N ILE A 537 -5.85 1.08 -15.80
CA ILE A 537 -5.39 1.53 -14.48
C ILE A 537 -6.55 1.58 -13.49
N GLY A 538 -7.67 2.23 -13.85
CA GLY A 538 -8.85 2.30 -12.98
C GLY A 538 -9.39 0.93 -12.57
N THR A 539 -9.42 -0.04 -13.48
CA THR A 539 -9.83 -1.42 -13.19
C THR A 539 -8.84 -2.13 -12.26
N ALA A 540 -7.55 -1.94 -12.48
CA ALA A 540 -6.49 -2.50 -11.63
C ALA A 540 -6.50 -1.91 -10.20
N ILE A 541 -6.88 -0.63 -10.06
CA ILE A 541 -7.10 0.04 -8.77
C ILE A 541 -8.35 -0.54 -8.08
N ALA A 542 -9.46 -0.66 -8.82
CA ALA A 542 -10.71 -1.21 -8.29
C ALA A 542 -10.53 -2.61 -7.70
N LYS A 543 -9.89 -3.52 -8.46
CA LYS A 543 -9.57 -4.90 -8.02
C LYS A 543 -8.81 -4.90 -6.69
N ARG A 544 -7.83 -4.01 -6.54
CA ARG A 544 -7.04 -3.89 -5.30
C ARG A 544 -7.88 -3.37 -4.16
N ALA A 545 -8.63 -2.29 -4.35
CA ALA A 545 -9.50 -1.71 -3.33
C ALA A 545 -10.62 -2.67 -2.85
N GLU A 546 -11.15 -3.53 -3.71
CA GLU A 546 -12.11 -4.58 -3.32
C GLU A 546 -11.56 -5.54 -2.26
N ALA A 547 -10.25 -5.82 -2.29
CA ALA A 547 -9.62 -6.69 -1.30
C ALA A 547 -9.60 -6.08 0.12
N PHE A 548 -9.72 -4.74 0.21
CA PHE A 548 -9.92 -3.97 1.45
C PHE A 548 -11.41 -3.84 1.82
N GLY A 549 -12.31 -4.50 1.08
CA GLY A 549 -13.76 -4.45 1.33
C GLY A 549 -14.41 -3.13 0.92
N CYS A 550 -13.75 -2.32 0.09
CA CYS A 550 -14.26 -1.02 -0.33
C CYS A 550 -15.38 -1.15 -1.36
N PRO A 551 -16.54 -0.49 -1.18
CA PRO A 551 -17.52 -0.32 -2.25
C PRO A 551 -16.95 0.55 -3.37
N ILE A 552 -17.02 0.08 -4.61
CA ILE A 552 -16.47 0.78 -5.77
C ILE A 552 -17.59 1.43 -6.59
N SER A 553 -17.39 2.71 -6.90
CA SER A 553 -18.15 3.48 -7.89
C SER A 553 -17.20 4.12 -8.89
N TYR A 554 -17.71 4.48 -10.07
CA TYR A 554 -16.88 5.10 -11.09
C TYR A 554 -17.64 6.09 -11.95
N HIS A 555 -16.88 6.99 -12.57
CA HIS A 555 -17.32 7.85 -13.65
C HIS A 555 -16.47 7.58 -14.90
N SER A 556 -17.13 7.53 -16.05
CA SER A 556 -16.49 7.48 -17.37
C SER A 556 -17.43 8.13 -18.38
N ARG A 557 -16.95 8.36 -19.61
CA ARG A 557 -17.77 8.94 -20.69
C ARG A 557 -19.02 8.10 -20.99
N SER A 558 -18.93 6.79 -20.80
CA SER A 558 -20.03 5.86 -20.98
C SER A 558 -19.94 4.75 -19.94
N GLU A 559 -21.09 4.23 -19.55
CA GLU A 559 -21.18 3.06 -18.66
C GLU A 559 -20.47 1.85 -19.28
N LYS A 560 -19.79 1.10 -18.43
CA LYS A 560 -19.02 -0.10 -18.75
C LYS A 560 -19.89 -1.33 -18.43
N PRO A 561 -20.48 -2.00 -19.44
CA PRO A 561 -21.40 -3.12 -19.23
C PRO A 561 -20.72 -4.35 -18.60
N GLU A 562 -19.40 -4.44 -18.65
CA GLU A 562 -18.61 -5.56 -18.16
C GLU A 562 -18.35 -5.55 -16.63
N THR A 563 -18.75 -4.49 -15.92
CA THR A 563 -18.53 -4.37 -14.47
C THR A 563 -19.84 -4.21 -13.70
N ASN A 564 -19.82 -4.65 -12.44
CA ASN A 564 -20.90 -4.45 -11.47
C ASN A 564 -20.69 -3.21 -10.59
N TYR A 565 -19.64 -2.43 -10.82
CA TYR A 565 -19.39 -1.21 -10.06
C TYR A 565 -20.47 -0.17 -10.35
N LYS A 566 -20.79 0.65 -9.35
CA LYS A 566 -21.85 1.66 -9.49
C LYS A 566 -21.37 2.78 -10.42
N TYR A 567 -22.01 2.91 -11.58
CA TYR A 567 -21.77 4.01 -12.51
C TYR A 567 -22.43 5.31 -12.04
N TYR A 568 -21.71 6.42 -12.19
CA TYR A 568 -22.23 7.77 -12.06
C TYR A 568 -22.03 8.53 -13.37
N SER A 569 -23.11 9.14 -13.88
CA SER A 569 -23.09 9.88 -15.14
C SER A 569 -22.33 11.20 -15.07
N ASN A 570 -22.09 11.72 -13.87
CA ASN A 570 -21.29 12.92 -13.63
C ASN A 570 -20.37 12.73 -12.40
N ILE A 571 -19.27 13.47 -12.39
CA ILE A 571 -18.23 13.35 -11.36
C ILE A 571 -18.64 13.99 -10.02
N ILE A 572 -19.51 15.00 -10.01
CA ILE A 572 -19.96 15.66 -8.77
C ILE A 572 -20.75 14.67 -7.90
N ASP A 573 -21.70 13.94 -8.51
CA ASP A 573 -22.44 12.89 -7.81
C ASP A 573 -21.53 11.74 -7.37
N LEU A 574 -20.52 11.39 -8.16
CA LEU A 574 -19.51 10.42 -7.75
C LEU A 574 -18.79 10.89 -6.48
N ALA A 575 -18.29 12.13 -6.49
CA ALA A 575 -17.57 12.75 -5.38
C ALA A 575 -18.43 12.80 -4.11
N ALA A 576 -19.68 13.24 -4.22
CA ALA A 576 -20.63 13.32 -3.11
C ALA A 576 -20.98 11.95 -2.46
N ASN A 577 -20.69 10.84 -3.14
CA ASN A 577 -21.01 9.49 -2.69
C ASN A 577 -19.77 8.63 -2.41
N CYS A 578 -18.57 9.21 -2.45
CA CYS A 578 -17.33 8.51 -2.12
C CYS A 578 -16.56 9.20 -1.00
N HIS A 579 -15.78 8.43 -0.24
CA HIS A 579 -14.83 9.00 0.72
C HIS A 579 -13.46 9.23 0.07
N ILE A 580 -13.15 8.48 -0.99
CA ILE A 580 -11.88 8.53 -1.69
C ILE A 580 -12.18 8.68 -3.18
N LEU A 581 -11.74 9.78 -3.78
CA LEU A 581 -11.88 10.03 -5.21
C LEU A 581 -10.51 9.87 -5.89
N ILE A 582 -10.43 9.03 -6.91
CA ILE A 582 -9.19 8.69 -7.60
C ILE A 582 -9.27 9.12 -9.06
N VAL A 583 -8.33 9.95 -9.50
CA VAL A 583 -8.20 10.37 -10.90
C VAL A 583 -7.30 9.39 -11.65
N ALA A 584 -7.86 8.65 -12.60
CA ALA A 584 -7.19 7.61 -13.38
C ALA A 584 -7.57 7.62 -14.88
N CYS A 585 -7.97 8.78 -15.41
CA CYS A 585 -8.33 8.98 -16.81
C CYS A 585 -7.17 9.60 -17.61
N ALA A 586 -7.27 9.55 -18.95
CA ALA A 586 -6.35 10.28 -19.82
C ALA A 586 -6.60 11.79 -19.70
N LEU A 587 -5.58 12.62 -19.96
CA LEU A 587 -5.74 14.07 -20.07
C LEU A 587 -6.16 14.45 -21.49
N THR A 588 -7.35 15.03 -21.61
CA THR A 588 -7.89 15.68 -22.81
C THR A 588 -8.42 17.07 -22.44
N GLU A 589 -8.87 17.84 -23.43
CA GLU A 589 -9.51 19.14 -23.18
C GLU A 589 -10.75 18.98 -22.27
N GLU A 590 -11.54 17.93 -22.47
CA GLU A 590 -12.76 17.68 -21.69
C GLU A 590 -12.48 17.23 -20.25
N THR A 591 -11.30 16.64 -19.99
CA THR A 591 -10.92 16.20 -18.63
C THR A 591 -10.00 17.20 -17.93
N ARG A 592 -9.60 18.29 -18.60
CA ARG A 592 -8.79 19.34 -18.00
C ARG A 592 -9.62 20.02 -16.90
N HIS A 593 -9.07 20.09 -15.69
CA HIS A 593 -9.75 20.58 -14.49
C HIS A 593 -11.09 19.86 -14.23
N ILE A 594 -11.21 18.58 -14.61
CA ILE A 594 -12.40 17.77 -14.32
C ILE A 594 -12.69 17.68 -12.83
N VAL A 595 -11.65 17.78 -11.99
CA VAL A 595 -11.77 18.02 -10.56
C VAL A 595 -11.57 19.52 -10.30
N ASN A 596 -12.67 20.25 -10.39
CA ASN A 596 -12.74 21.67 -10.06
C ASN A 596 -13.24 21.89 -8.62
N ARG A 597 -13.49 23.14 -8.24
CA ARG A 597 -14.03 23.52 -6.92
C ARG A 597 -15.29 22.76 -6.54
N GLU A 598 -16.25 22.63 -7.44
CA GLU A 598 -17.55 21.98 -7.15
C GLU A 598 -17.36 20.49 -6.81
N VAL A 599 -16.47 19.80 -7.52
CA VAL A 599 -16.13 18.41 -7.24
C VAL A 599 -15.40 18.27 -5.89
N ILE A 600 -14.47 19.18 -5.60
CA ILE A 600 -13.73 19.20 -4.34
C ILE A 600 -14.67 19.43 -3.15
N ASP A 601 -15.58 20.40 -3.26
CA ASP A 601 -16.57 20.71 -2.22
C ASP A 601 -17.58 19.57 -2.04
N ALA A 602 -17.95 18.87 -3.13
CA ALA A 602 -18.80 17.68 -3.07
C ALA A 602 -18.11 16.50 -2.38
N LEU A 603 -16.80 16.32 -2.57
CA LEU A 603 -16.00 15.31 -1.87
C LEU A 603 -15.86 15.66 -0.36
N GLY A 604 -15.66 16.95 -0.06
CA GLY A 604 -15.86 17.51 1.26
C GLY A 604 -14.76 17.23 2.30
N PRO A 605 -14.97 17.68 3.55
CA PRO A 605 -13.92 17.78 4.59
C PRO A 605 -13.46 16.44 5.15
N ASN A 606 -14.19 15.36 4.88
CA ASN A 606 -13.81 13.99 5.24
C ASN A 606 -13.31 13.19 4.03
N GLY A 607 -13.36 13.79 2.83
CA GLY A 607 -12.96 13.14 1.60
C GLY A 607 -11.46 13.27 1.31
N ILE A 608 -10.94 12.30 0.57
CA ILE A 608 -9.53 12.24 0.17
C ILE A 608 -9.44 12.18 -1.35
N LEU A 609 -8.65 13.07 -1.94
CA LEU A 609 -8.39 13.11 -3.37
C LEU A 609 -7.06 12.41 -3.70
N ILE A 610 -7.05 11.52 -4.69
CA ILE A 610 -5.85 10.83 -5.17
C ILE A 610 -5.65 11.15 -6.64
N ASN A 611 -4.48 11.67 -7.02
CA ASN A 611 -4.15 11.91 -8.42
C ASN A 611 -2.88 11.16 -8.83
N ILE A 612 -3.06 10.20 -9.73
CA ILE A 612 -2.00 9.45 -10.42
C ILE A 612 -2.10 9.63 -11.95
N GLY A 613 -2.94 10.57 -12.40
CA GLY A 613 -3.20 10.86 -13.80
C GLY A 613 -2.24 11.91 -14.33
N ARG A 614 -2.70 13.16 -14.38
CA ARG A 614 -1.93 14.35 -14.75
C ARG A 614 -2.31 15.50 -13.82
N GLY A 615 -1.38 16.41 -13.56
CA GLY A 615 -1.65 17.61 -12.77
C GLY A 615 -2.87 18.40 -13.25
N PRO A 616 -2.93 18.76 -14.55
CA PRO A 616 -4.06 19.51 -15.11
C PRO A 616 -5.43 18.82 -15.10
N HIS A 617 -5.57 17.62 -14.52
CA HIS A 617 -6.89 17.07 -14.20
C HIS A 617 -7.57 17.79 -13.03
N ILE A 618 -6.78 18.40 -12.15
CA ILE A 618 -7.26 19.13 -10.99
C ILE A 618 -7.02 20.62 -11.21
N ASP A 619 -7.97 21.47 -10.80
CA ASP A 619 -7.69 22.89 -10.59
C ASP A 619 -6.82 23.04 -9.33
N GLU A 620 -5.50 23.16 -9.52
CA GLU A 620 -4.54 23.08 -8.41
C GLU A 620 -4.67 24.25 -7.43
N THR A 621 -5.11 25.42 -7.92
CA THR A 621 -5.36 26.59 -7.07
C THR A 621 -6.51 26.34 -6.11
N GLU A 622 -7.61 25.78 -6.59
CA GLU A 622 -8.77 25.43 -5.77
C GLU A 622 -8.47 24.27 -4.80
N LEU A 623 -7.67 23.28 -5.23
CA LEU A 623 -7.20 22.20 -4.36
C LEU A 623 -6.42 22.74 -3.15
N VAL A 624 -5.43 23.62 -3.40
CA VAL A 624 -4.62 24.22 -2.34
C VAL A 624 -5.48 25.03 -1.38
N SER A 625 -6.40 25.85 -1.89
CA SER A 625 -7.34 26.63 -1.06
C SER A 625 -8.23 25.70 -0.21
N ALA A 626 -8.78 24.63 -0.80
CA ALA A 626 -9.68 23.71 -0.09
C ALA A 626 -8.99 22.98 1.06
N LEU A 627 -7.74 22.55 0.86
CA LEU A 627 -6.95 21.90 1.92
C LEU A 627 -6.60 22.86 3.05
N LEU A 628 -6.25 24.11 2.75
CA LEU A 628 -5.94 25.14 3.75
C LEU A 628 -7.18 25.57 4.55
N GLU A 629 -8.33 25.66 3.88
CA GLU A 629 -9.61 26.06 4.49
C GLU A 629 -10.34 24.90 5.19
N GLY A 630 -9.83 23.67 5.06
CA GLY A 630 -10.46 22.47 5.61
C GLY A 630 -11.74 22.06 4.88
N ARG A 631 -11.96 22.52 3.64
CA ARG A 631 -13.05 22.06 2.77
C ARG A 631 -12.80 20.66 2.21
N LEU A 632 -11.53 20.25 2.11
CA LEU A 632 -11.11 18.90 1.72
C LEU A 632 -10.28 18.24 2.82
N GLY A 633 -10.55 16.97 3.12
CA GLY A 633 -9.91 16.25 4.21
C GLY A 633 -8.43 15.95 3.99
N GLY A 634 -8.04 15.59 2.77
CA GLY A 634 -6.64 15.35 2.42
C GLY A 634 -6.41 15.01 0.95
N ALA A 635 -5.14 14.92 0.54
CA ALA A 635 -4.78 14.59 -0.84
C ALA A 635 -3.50 13.76 -0.96
N GLY A 636 -3.50 12.75 -1.84
CA GLY A 636 -2.31 12.03 -2.27
C GLY A 636 -2.01 12.35 -3.73
N LEU A 637 -0.90 13.03 -4.00
CA LEU A 637 -0.59 13.61 -5.31
C LEU A 637 0.73 13.05 -5.81
N ASP A 638 0.69 12.36 -6.97
CA ASP A 638 1.90 11.99 -7.71
C ASP A 638 2.24 13.02 -8.80
N VAL A 639 1.29 13.86 -9.17
CA VAL A 639 1.38 14.77 -10.33
C VAL A 639 0.88 16.17 -9.98
N PHE A 640 1.43 17.19 -10.66
CA PHE A 640 1.19 18.62 -10.41
C PHE A 640 1.03 19.39 -11.72
N GLU A 641 0.38 20.55 -11.71
CA GLU A 641 0.09 21.28 -12.95
C GLU A 641 1.37 21.68 -13.72
N ASN A 642 2.43 22.08 -13.01
CA ASN A 642 3.66 22.63 -13.58
C ASN A 642 4.91 21.90 -13.08
N GLU A 643 4.93 20.57 -13.15
CA GLU A 643 6.05 19.75 -12.67
C GLU A 643 7.41 20.19 -13.27
N PRO A 644 8.50 20.25 -12.47
CA PRO A 644 8.63 19.81 -11.07
C PRO A 644 8.26 20.89 -10.03
N ASP A 645 7.62 22.00 -10.44
CA ASP A 645 7.16 23.01 -9.50
C ASP A 645 5.90 22.53 -8.76
N VAL A 646 5.99 22.51 -7.43
CA VAL A 646 4.89 22.16 -6.53
C VAL A 646 4.55 23.37 -5.66
N PRO A 647 3.24 23.70 -5.45
CA PRO A 647 2.86 24.81 -4.59
C PRO A 647 3.44 24.67 -3.18
N GLU A 648 4.30 25.61 -2.78
CA GLU A 648 4.99 25.56 -1.47
C GLU A 648 4.02 25.54 -0.28
N ARG A 649 2.81 26.06 -0.47
CA ARG A 649 1.73 26.03 0.54
C ARG A 649 1.34 24.60 0.95
N LEU A 650 1.58 23.61 0.10
CA LEU A 650 1.33 22.20 0.41
C LEU A 650 2.40 21.60 1.34
N PHE A 651 3.61 22.16 1.39
CA PHE A 651 4.73 21.54 2.10
C PHE A 651 4.55 21.52 3.62
N GLY A 652 3.77 22.46 4.17
CA GLY A 652 3.43 22.52 5.60
C GLY A 652 2.21 21.69 5.99
N LEU A 653 1.49 21.10 5.03
CA LEU A 653 0.27 20.34 5.31
C LEU A 653 0.60 18.88 5.63
N GLU A 654 0.06 18.39 6.74
CA GLU A 654 0.23 17.01 7.19
C GLU A 654 -0.85 16.06 6.65
N ASN A 655 -1.95 16.61 6.13
CA ASN A 655 -3.02 15.87 5.46
C ASN A 655 -2.77 15.66 3.95
N VAL A 656 -1.53 15.86 3.47
CA VAL A 656 -1.13 15.59 2.09
C VAL A 656 0.09 14.68 2.01
N VAL A 657 0.18 13.91 0.94
CA VAL A 657 1.39 13.17 0.52
C VAL A 657 1.72 13.59 -0.90
N LEU A 658 2.98 14.02 -1.11
CA LEU A 658 3.43 14.61 -2.37
C LEU A 658 4.53 13.73 -2.98
N LEU A 659 4.39 13.26 -4.21
CA LEU A 659 5.39 12.41 -4.86
C LEU A 659 5.90 13.04 -6.16
N PRO A 660 7.17 12.81 -6.55
CA PRO A 660 7.76 13.44 -7.71
C PRO A 660 7.48 12.66 -9.02
N HIS A 661 6.21 12.40 -9.33
CA HIS A 661 5.75 11.66 -10.53
C HIS A 661 6.41 10.28 -10.70
N VAL A 662 6.26 9.43 -9.68
CA VAL A 662 6.92 8.11 -9.60
C VAL A 662 5.99 6.94 -9.90
N GLY A 663 4.81 7.20 -10.50
CA GLY A 663 3.81 6.21 -10.90
C GLY A 663 4.37 4.94 -11.51
N SER A 664 5.16 5.09 -12.57
CA SER A 664 5.79 4.00 -13.31
C SER A 664 7.25 3.74 -12.94
N ASP A 665 7.81 4.54 -12.02
CA ASP A 665 9.25 4.61 -11.79
C ASP A 665 9.71 3.52 -10.81
N THR A 666 9.60 2.27 -11.25
CA THR A 666 10.27 1.12 -10.63
C THR A 666 11.31 0.56 -11.58
N VAL A 667 12.32 -0.13 -11.05
CA VAL A 667 13.34 -0.80 -11.88
C VAL A 667 12.68 -1.75 -12.88
N GLU A 668 11.76 -2.58 -12.41
CA GLU A 668 11.12 -3.62 -13.23
C GLU A 668 10.24 -3.03 -14.36
N THR A 669 9.45 -2.00 -14.06
CA THR A 669 8.57 -1.37 -15.07
C THR A 669 9.35 -0.48 -16.03
N SER A 670 10.38 0.21 -15.54
CA SER A 670 11.27 1.04 -16.36
C SER A 670 11.96 0.20 -17.44
N GLU A 671 12.53 -0.95 -17.07
CA GLU A 671 13.14 -1.88 -18.03
C GLU A 671 12.11 -2.41 -19.04
N ALA A 672 10.91 -2.81 -18.58
CA ALA A 672 9.86 -3.33 -19.47
C ALA A 672 9.36 -2.29 -20.48
N MET A 673 9.24 -1.03 -20.07
CA MET A 673 8.90 0.09 -20.95
C MET A 673 10.01 0.33 -21.98
N ALA A 674 11.27 0.30 -21.55
CA ALA A 674 12.42 0.54 -22.41
C ALA A 674 12.50 -0.54 -23.50
N ASP A 675 12.39 -1.80 -23.10
CA ASP A 675 12.34 -2.96 -23.99
C ASP A 675 11.23 -2.83 -25.04
N LEU A 676 10.05 -2.35 -24.64
CA LEU A 676 8.92 -2.19 -25.54
C LEU A 676 9.13 -1.04 -26.54
N VAL A 677 9.75 0.06 -26.13
CA VAL A 677 10.19 1.14 -27.04
C VAL A 677 11.17 0.59 -28.07
N ILE A 678 12.21 -0.12 -27.63
CA ILE A 678 13.25 -0.69 -28.50
C ILE A 678 12.63 -1.66 -29.51
N LYS A 679 11.76 -2.58 -29.04
CA LYS A 679 11.10 -3.57 -29.91
C LYS A 679 10.20 -2.93 -30.96
N ASN A 680 9.53 -1.80 -30.65
CA ASN A 680 8.75 -1.06 -31.64
C ASN A 680 9.64 -0.40 -32.71
N LEU A 681 10.75 0.21 -32.32
CA LEU A 681 11.73 0.77 -33.26
C LEU A 681 12.32 -0.33 -34.16
N GLU A 682 12.74 -1.45 -33.56
CA GLU A 682 13.23 -2.62 -34.30
C GLU A 682 12.16 -3.14 -35.28
N ALA A 683 10.92 -3.30 -34.83
CA ALA A 683 9.83 -3.76 -35.69
C ALA A 683 9.60 -2.80 -36.87
N HIS A 684 9.59 -1.49 -36.63
CA HIS A 684 9.43 -0.46 -37.65
C HIS A 684 10.49 -0.59 -38.75
N PHE A 685 11.77 -0.55 -38.37
CA PHE A 685 12.88 -0.55 -39.33
C PHE A 685 13.12 -1.92 -39.98
N LEU A 686 12.66 -3.01 -39.36
CA LEU A 686 12.60 -4.33 -39.99
C LEU A 686 11.35 -4.57 -40.83
N LYS A 687 10.49 -3.55 -40.99
CA LYS A 687 9.20 -3.63 -41.72
C LYS A 687 8.30 -4.76 -41.21
N LYS A 688 8.34 -5.01 -39.90
CA LYS A 688 7.44 -5.91 -39.19
C LYS A 688 6.26 -5.12 -38.60
N PRO A 689 5.15 -5.78 -38.26
CA PRO A 689 4.08 -5.12 -37.51
C PRO A 689 4.61 -4.52 -36.20
N LEU A 690 4.23 -3.27 -35.92
CA LEU A 690 4.52 -2.63 -34.64
C LEU A 690 3.80 -3.37 -33.51
N LEU A 691 4.40 -3.38 -32.33
CA LEU A 691 3.87 -4.12 -31.18
C LEU A 691 2.72 -3.35 -30.53
N THR A 692 2.90 -2.04 -30.36
CA THR A 692 1.94 -1.17 -29.67
C THR A 692 1.68 0.12 -30.45
N PRO A 693 1.19 0.02 -31.71
CA PRO A 693 0.84 1.18 -32.52
C PRO A 693 -0.38 1.90 -31.96
N VAL A 694 -0.33 3.23 -32.02
CA VAL A 694 -1.46 4.13 -31.78
C VAL A 694 -2.00 4.66 -33.10
N ILE A 695 -1.10 5.02 -34.03
CA ILE A 695 -1.41 5.38 -35.43
C ILE A 695 -0.54 4.61 -36.41
#